data_AF-D2QYZ5-F1
#
_entry.id   AF-D2QYZ5-F1
#
_cell.length_a   1.000
_cell.length_b   1.000
_cell.length_c   1.000
_cell.angle_alpha   90.00
_cell.angle_beta   90.00
_cell.angle_gamma   90.00
#
_symmetry.space_group_name_H-M   'P 1'
#
loop_
_entity.id
_entity.type
_entity.pdbx_description
1 polymer ?
#
loop_
_entity_poly.entity_id
_entity_poly.type
_entity_poly.pdbx_seq_one_letter_code
_entity_poly.pdbx_strand_id
1 'polypeptide(L)'
;MFENLMRRSLQWLDAVPPTTTVFLRFDRSLPTRARKFESRFMSHFAFRLLSRTSALLALALLTLVASAQEAPSAADVKPEEAKPAEATAPAEATPEPAKPEEAKPANAKPEEVKPEEKKPDEAKQEDEKKDDAAHPMADDVKAGHSFHAEVFNEGPRQKAYLMPGMPEIVFPITTTNPEAHKFFLQGLGQVHGFWYFEAERSFRQAAALDPKCAMAYWGMAMANVDNNSRAKKFMEQCVKHKEGLTERELMYIDALDAYFKADNGKKKERAEAYTRALEKILYKFPEDVEARALLALQLWKNRDSGLPIQSHLAIDALLDQVFKAQPMHPAHHYRIHLWDYERAENALASAALCGQSSAGVAHMWHMPGHIYSRLKRYDDAVFQQEASARVDHAHMMRDRVLPDQIHNFAHNNEWLIRNLIFIGRTSDALDLAKNMSELPRHPKYNSVSRGSSFFGRQRLFEVLTKYEMWDELLALSETQYLEPTKNDGEQLKRLRHVGQAAFRSGKTEKGLQILSDLRAQLDKEKKSKDEAIAAAEKKAVDEKKNEGDTKKAKEQAGKAFDTKINNLTKAVDEVEGYERWAAGDATKAHELLKKSGHVDPLVLAVVEFESGKRDEAIKAAQSQIDSRTNEVLPYMTSIQLLYKSDRKEDAKKQLEKLQTIAANIDLASPVAKRLEPIAQEFGFQADWRVPAVAKNDTGNRPALDSLGPFRWQPSAALSFNLKDVEGKPIALSDYTGKPVVLLFFLGHGCLHCAEQLHAFAALKQQYNDAGFELLAISSDDAEGLKISIENYKDGPLPVKLVSDPTNETFKAYRCFDDFENQPLHGTFVIDATGNVRWQDIGFEPFMDGKFVLEEACRLLGKTVPEKPSTPEPAAATTSTEKPAETTAATPMETTATSVPAAN
;
A
#
# COMPACT_ATOMS: atom_id res chain seq x y z
N MET A 1 49.45 19.13 -39.59
CA MET A 1 48.10 18.73 -40.07
C MET A 1 46.97 19.41 -39.29
N PHE A 2 47.07 19.51 -37.95
CA PHE A 2 46.13 20.24 -37.09
C PHE A 2 46.05 21.76 -37.38
N GLU A 3 47.18 22.42 -37.66
CA GLU A 3 47.20 23.84 -38.10
C GLU A 3 46.51 24.09 -39.45
N ASN A 4 46.53 23.12 -40.36
CA ASN A 4 45.86 23.23 -41.67
C ASN A 4 44.35 22.99 -41.57
N LEU A 5 43.86 22.29 -40.54
CA LEU A 5 42.44 22.16 -40.23
C LEU A 5 41.88 23.42 -39.57
N MET A 6 42.66 24.06 -38.69
CA MET A 6 42.28 25.31 -38.01
C MET A 6 42.19 26.51 -38.96
N ARG A 7 43.10 26.62 -39.95
CA ARG A 7 43.03 27.69 -40.97
C ARG A 7 41.81 27.58 -41.89
N ARG A 8 41.34 26.35 -42.19
CA ARG A 8 40.17 26.13 -43.06
C ARG A 8 38.83 26.33 -42.35
N SER A 9 38.80 26.20 -41.03
CA SER A 9 37.59 26.45 -40.21
C SER A 9 37.42 27.94 -39.87
N LEU A 10 38.52 28.71 -39.77
CA LEU A 10 38.47 30.17 -39.60
C LEU A 10 38.02 30.92 -40.88
N GLN A 11 38.31 30.40 -42.08
CA GLN A 11 37.85 30.99 -43.35
C GLN A 11 36.35 30.80 -43.65
N TRP A 12 35.64 29.96 -42.90
CA TRP A 12 34.20 29.74 -43.07
C TRP A 12 33.35 30.67 -42.17
N LEU A 13 33.95 31.23 -41.12
CA LEU A 13 33.29 32.12 -40.16
C LEU A 13 33.24 33.59 -40.59
N ASP A 14 34.03 33.99 -41.59
CA ASP A 14 34.09 35.36 -42.13
C ASP A 14 33.14 35.62 -43.33
N ALA A 15 32.29 34.66 -43.72
CA ALA A 15 31.45 34.75 -44.93
C ALA A 15 29.95 35.00 -44.68
N VAL A 16 29.55 35.52 -43.51
CA VAL A 16 28.14 35.87 -43.22
C VAL A 16 28.06 37.32 -42.73
N PRO A 17 27.36 38.24 -43.44
CA PRO A 17 27.27 39.63 -43.03
C PRO A 17 26.34 39.82 -41.82
N PRO A 18 26.61 40.79 -40.93
CA PRO A 18 25.84 40.98 -39.70
C PRO A 18 24.73 42.00 -39.94
N THR A 19 23.49 41.53 -40.17
CA THR A 19 22.25 42.25 -39.81
C THR A 19 21.05 41.41 -40.24
N THR A 20 20.18 41.03 -39.29
CA THR A 20 18.72 41.26 -39.30
C THR A 20 18.07 40.32 -38.27
N THR A 21 17.55 40.94 -37.21
CA THR A 21 16.58 40.40 -36.28
C THR A 21 15.43 39.69 -37.01
N VAL A 22 15.27 38.38 -36.83
CA VAL A 22 14.08 37.65 -37.31
C VAL A 22 13.15 37.37 -36.13
N PHE A 23 12.12 38.21 -35.99
CA PHE A 23 10.87 37.87 -35.33
C PHE A 23 10.16 36.80 -36.17
N LEU A 24 9.97 35.59 -35.63
CA LEU A 24 9.13 34.59 -36.29
C LEU A 24 7.64 34.84 -35.95
N ARG A 25 6.95 35.53 -36.86
CA ARG A 25 5.48 35.48 -36.96
C ARG A 25 5.08 34.09 -37.49
N PHE A 26 4.21 33.40 -36.77
CA PHE A 26 3.54 32.19 -37.27
C PHE A 26 2.57 32.55 -38.40
N ASP A 27 2.83 32.06 -39.61
CA ASP A 27 1.85 32.10 -40.70
C ASP A 27 0.67 31.16 -40.35
N ARG A 28 -0.51 31.76 -40.16
CA ARG A 28 -1.73 31.04 -39.75
C ARG A 28 -2.40 30.27 -40.90
N SER A 29 -1.90 30.35 -42.13
CA SER A 29 -2.57 29.79 -43.32
C SER A 29 -2.29 28.30 -43.64
N LEU A 30 -1.39 27.61 -42.93
CA LEU A 30 -1.05 26.19 -43.20
C LEU A 30 -1.80 25.16 -42.31
N PRO A 31 -2.20 23.98 -42.83
CA PRO A 31 -2.90 22.94 -42.06
C PRO A 31 -2.06 22.33 -40.91
N THR A 32 -2.73 22.03 -39.80
CA THR A 32 -2.17 21.60 -38.49
C THR A 32 -1.22 20.40 -38.54
N ARG A 33 -1.29 19.56 -39.58
CA ARG A 33 -0.44 18.37 -39.75
C ARG A 33 0.99 18.71 -40.24
N ALA A 34 1.17 19.79 -41.00
CA ALA A 34 2.49 20.22 -41.49
C ALA A 34 3.34 20.89 -40.38
N ARG A 35 2.71 21.69 -39.50
CA ARG A 35 3.39 22.35 -38.37
C ARG A 35 4.01 21.36 -37.36
N LYS A 36 3.42 20.16 -37.20
CA LYS A 36 3.95 19.12 -36.30
C LYS A 36 5.15 18.36 -36.88
N PHE A 37 5.34 18.38 -38.21
CA PHE A 37 6.45 17.69 -38.86
C PHE A 37 7.73 18.56 -38.84
N GLU A 38 7.62 19.86 -39.12
CA GLU A 38 8.76 20.80 -39.06
C GLU A 38 9.32 20.99 -37.64
N SER A 39 8.44 21.09 -36.63
CA SER A 39 8.85 21.19 -35.21
C SER A 39 9.64 19.97 -34.73
N ARG A 40 9.26 18.77 -35.21
CA ARG A 40 9.96 17.51 -34.87
C ARG A 40 11.28 17.35 -35.62
N PHE A 41 11.35 17.77 -36.89
CA PHE A 41 12.57 17.67 -37.68
C PHE A 41 13.67 18.64 -37.18
N MET A 42 13.29 19.88 -36.83
CA MET A 42 14.21 20.90 -36.31
C MET A 42 14.77 20.55 -34.91
N SER A 43 13.93 19.98 -34.03
CA SER A 43 14.38 19.53 -32.70
C SER A 43 15.37 18.37 -32.77
N HIS A 44 15.16 17.45 -33.73
CA HIS A 44 16.05 16.29 -33.90
C HIS A 44 17.41 16.66 -34.51
N PHE A 45 17.46 17.70 -35.35
CA PHE A 45 18.69 18.20 -35.96
C PHE A 45 19.54 18.98 -34.95
N ALA A 46 18.92 19.85 -34.14
CA ALA A 46 19.61 20.59 -33.07
C ALA A 46 20.21 19.66 -32.01
N PHE A 47 19.50 18.60 -31.64
CA PHE A 47 19.97 17.62 -30.64
C PHE A 47 21.19 16.80 -31.13
N ARG A 48 21.24 16.45 -32.43
CA ARG A 48 22.40 15.76 -33.03
C ARG A 48 23.62 16.65 -33.20
N LEU A 49 23.43 17.96 -33.36
CA LEU A 49 24.53 18.92 -33.48
C LEU A 49 25.19 19.17 -32.11
N LEU A 50 24.39 19.29 -31.05
CA LEU A 50 24.86 19.48 -29.66
C LEU A 50 25.54 18.24 -29.07
N SER A 51 25.11 17.02 -29.44
CA SER A 51 25.75 15.80 -28.93
C SER A 51 27.14 15.56 -29.54
N ARG A 52 27.35 15.96 -30.80
CA ARG A 52 28.64 15.81 -31.49
C ARG A 52 29.70 16.81 -31.01
N THR A 53 29.31 18.04 -30.68
CA THR A 53 30.23 19.04 -30.10
C THR A 53 30.65 18.69 -28.68
N SER A 54 29.74 18.11 -27.89
CA SER A 54 30.03 17.66 -26.52
C SER A 54 31.00 16.47 -26.46
N ALA A 55 30.87 15.51 -27.40
CA ALA A 55 31.77 14.36 -27.48
C ALA A 55 33.21 14.74 -27.88
N LEU A 56 33.36 15.76 -28.75
CA LEU A 56 34.69 16.27 -29.15
C LEU A 56 35.37 17.05 -28.02
N LEU A 57 34.62 17.79 -27.20
CA LEU A 57 35.16 18.47 -26.03
C LEU A 57 35.64 17.49 -24.95
N ALA A 58 34.89 16.41 -24.71
CA ALA A 58 35.25 15.38 -23.73
C ALA A 58 36.54 14.64 -24.11
N LEU A 59 36.75 14.38 -25.41
CA LEU A 59 37.97 13.71 -25.89
C LEU A 59 39.22 14.61 -25.78
N ALA A 60 39.05 15.92 -25.95
CA ALA A 60 40.11 16.91 -25.79
C ALA A 60 40.51 17.11 -24.31
N LEU A 61 39.56 17.02 -23.37
CA LEU A 61 39.85 17.06 -21.93
C LEU A 61 40.58 15.80 -21.45
N LEU A 62 40.23 14.63 -21.97
CA LEU A 62 40.89 13.35 -21.63
C LEU A 62 42.35 13.29 -22.11
N THR A 63 42.68 13.96 -23.22
CA THR A 63 44.07 14.02 -23.72
C THR A 63 44.93 15.03 -22.97
N LEU A 64 44.34 16.09 -22.40
CA LEU A 64 45.07 17.04 -21.54
C LEU A 64 45.43 16.45 -20.17
N VAL A 65 44.52 15.67 -19.56
CA VAL A 65 44.75 15.02 -18.25
C VAL A 65 45.82 13.92 -18.33
N ALA A 66 45.94 13.24 -19.47
CA ALA A 66 46.94 12.19 -19.66
C ALA A 66 48.39 12.71 -19.83
N SER A 67 48.60 14.03 -20.01
CA SER A 67 49.94 14.62 -20.20
C SER A 67 50.59 15.17 -18.91
N ALA A 68 49.88 15.10 -17.77
CA ALA A 68 50.27 15.82 -16.56
C ALA A 68 50.88 14.94 -15.43
N GLN A 69 51.20 13.67 -15.67
CA GLN A 69 51.77 12.80 -14.62
C GLN A 69 52.95 11.96 -15.13
N GLU A 70 54.18 12.48 -14.95
CA GLU A 70 55.41 11.67 -14.88
C GLU A 70 56.37 12.23 -13.81
N ALA A 71 56.88 11.31 -12.96
CA ALA A 71 58.10 11.32 -12.11
C ALA A 71 58.00 11.74 -10.59
N PRO A 72 58.88 11.24 -9.67
CA PRO A 72 58.67 9.97 -8.93
C PRO A 72 59.10 9.90 -7.41
N SER A 73 58.68 8.80 -6.74
CA SER A 73 59.45 7.89 -5.83
C SER A 73 59.55 8.05 -4.28
N ALA A 74 59.53 6.85 -3.63
CA ALA A 74 60.06 6.39 -2.32
C ALA A 74 59.17 6.51 -1.05
N ALA A 75 59.10 5.56 -0.09
CA ALA A 75 59.56 4.17 0.07
C ALA A 75 58.85 3.52 1.28
N ASP A 76 59.06 2.21 1.43
CA ASP A 76 58.59 1.17 2.37
C ASP A 76 58.34 1.52 3.85
N VAL A 77 57.38 0.81 4.49
CA VAL A 77 57.56 -0.16 5.60
C VAL A 77 56.20 -0.86 5.91
N LYS A 78 56.23 -2.16 6.22
CA LYS A 78 55.11 -3.04 6.63
C LYS A 78 55.48 -3.73 7.98
N PRO A 79 54.60 -4.49 8.65
CA PRO A 79 53.67 -4.08 9.72
C PRO A 79 53.94 -4.79 11.07
N GLU A 80 53.21 -4.45 12.13
CA GLU A 80 53.13 -5.29 13.35
C GLU A 80 51.69 -5.39 13.88
N GLU A 81 51.31 -6.61 14.24
CA GLU A 81 50.00 -7.05 14.73
C GLU A 81 49.82 -6.78 16.23
N ALA A 82 48.59 -6.52 16.68
CA ALA A 82 48.15 -6.88 18.04
C ALA A 82 46.64 -7.15 18.09
N LYS A 83 46.30 -8.31 18.69
CA LYS A 83 44.95 -8.83 18.97
C LYS A 83 44.40 -8.32 20.33
N PRO A 84 43.09 -8.51 20.63
CA PRO A 84 42.33 -7.68 21.56
C PRO A 84 42.28 -8.24 23.00
N ALA A 85 41.93 -7.37 23.96
CA ALA A 85 41.65 -7.74 25.35
C ALA A 85 40.25 -7.27 25.80
N GLU A 86 39.65 -8.10 26.66
CA GLU A 86 38.29 -8.12 27.21
C GLU A 86 37.88 -6.86 28.00
N ALA A 87 36.56 -6.63 28.05
CA ALA A 87 35.91 -5.68 28.93
C ALA A 87 35.19 -6.39 30.08
N THR A 88 35.55 -6.05 31.32
CA THR A 88 34.84 -6.39 32.56
C THR A 88 34.20 -5.13 33.17
N ALA A 89 32.98 -5.29 33.67
CA ALA A 89 32.16 -4.28 34.37
C ALA A 89 32.76 -3.82 35.72
N PRO A 90 32.20 -2.77 36.34
CA PRO A 90 32.21 -2.65 37.79
C PRO A 90 30.82 -2.44 38.42
N ALA A 91 30.72 -2.93 39.66
CA ALA A 91 29.58 -2.91 40.57
C ALA A 91 29.65 -1.77 41.62
N GLU A 92 28.55 -1.67 42.36
CA GLU A 92 28.13 -0.76 43.43
C GLU A 92 29.13 -0.40 44.54
N ALA A 93 28.91 0.77 45.16
CA ALA A 93 29.06 0.96 46.61
C ALA A 93 28.23 2.17 47.12
N THR A 94 27.37 1.92 48.11
CA THR A 94 26.83 2.90 49.09
C THR A 94 27.73 2.97 50.33
N PRO A 95 27.63 4.03 51.15
CA PRO A 95 27.03 3.86 52.49
C PRO A 95 26.19 5.06 53.03
N GLU A 96 25.35 4.74 54.02
CA GLU A 96 24.41 5.55 54.86
C GLU A 96 25.09 6.01 56.20
N PRO A 97 24.41 6.55 57.25
CA PRO A 97 23.52 7.73 57.41
C PRO A 97 23.83 8.61 58.68
N ALA A 98 23.19 9.79 58.87
CA ALA A 98 22.72 10.35 60.17
C ALA A 98 22.03 11.74 60.06
N LYS A 99 21.04 11.98 60.94
CA LYS A 99 20.03 13.07 61.14
C LYS A 99 20.37 13.94 62.39
N PRO A 100 19.52 14.86 62.97
CA PRO A 100 18.50 15.85 62.51
C PRO A 100 18.58 17.24 63.26
N GLU A 101 17.47 18.02 63.27
CA GLU A 101 17.10 19.25 64.06
C GLU A 101 17.38 20.64 63.41
N GLU A 102 16.56 21.71 63.50
CA GLU A 102 15.32 22.04 64.22
C GLU A 102 14.60 23.28 63.60
N ALA A 103 13.54 23.78 64.24
CA ALA A 103 12.37 24.49 63.71
C ALA A 103 12.38 26.05 63.61
N LYS A 104 11.48 26.57 62.73
CA LYS A 104 10.50 27.72 62.74
C LYS A 104 10.62 28.87 63.79
N PRO A 105 9.99 30.10 63.66
CA PRO A 105 8.66 30.35 63.03
C PRO A 105 8.35 31.74 62.37
N ALA A 106 7.22 31.73 61.62
CA ALA A 106 6.08 32.67 61.50
C ALA A 106 6.21 34.22 61.57
N ASN A 107 5.44 34.90 60.69
CA ASN A 107 4.52 35.95 61.13
C ASN A 107 3.34 36.18 60.15
N ALA A 108 2.14 36.44 60.68
CA ALA A 108 0.90 36.67 59.93
C ALA A 108 0.00 37.73 60.60
N LYS A 109 -0.72 38.52 59.76
CA LYS A 109 -1.99 39.29 59.97
C LYS A 109 -1.96 40.53 60.90
N PRO A 110 -3.00 41.42 60.96
CA PRO A 110 -4.41 41.41 60.45
C PRO A 110 -4.83 42.70 59.65
N GLU A 111 -5.89 42.80 58.83
CA GLU A 111 -7.38 42.74 58.98
C GLU A 111 -8.03 44.03 59.54
N GLU A 112 -8.97 44.67 58.80
CA GLU A 112 -10.05 45.52 59.36
C GLU A 112 -11.23 45.73 58.38
N VAL A 113 -12.43 45.98 58.93
CA VAL A 113 -13.77 45.56 58.44
C VAL A 113 -14.84 46.66 58.64
N LYS A 114 -15.68 46.93 57.60
CA LYS A 114 -17.13 47.40 57.57
C LYS A 114 -17.52 48.80 58.13
N PRO A 115 -18.79 49.34 58.01
CA PRO A 115 -20.09 48.78 57.51
C PRO A 115 -21.06 49.70 56.68
N GLU A 116 -22.18 49.09 56.21
CA GLU A 116 -23.59 49.57 56.05
C GLU A 116 -23.96 50.75 55.10
N GLU A 117 -25.17 50.93 54.53
CA GLU A 117 -26.38 50.18 54.12
C GLU A 117 -27.40 51.26 53.64
N LYS A 118 -28.04 51.14 52.46
CA LYS A 118 -29.50 51.44 52.21
C LYS A 118 -29.86 51.41 50.71
N LYS A 119 -30.87 50.60 50.39
CA LYS A 119 -31.68 50.49 49.14
C LYS A 119 -32.76 51.61 49.06
N PRO A 120 -33.65 51.73 48.03
CA PRO A 120 -33.73 51.09 46.69
C PRO A 120 -33.97 52.08 45.51
N ASP A 121 -33.79 51.65 44.25
CA ASP A 121 -34.85 51.58 43.21
C ASP A 121 -34.30 51.35 41.77
N GLU A 122 -34.79 50.24 41.20
CA GLU A 122 -35.07 49.83 39.82
C GLU A 122 -34.22 50.26 38.58
N ALA A 123 -33.88 49.20 37.83
CA ALA A 123 -33.79 49.09 36.35
C ALA A 123 -32.46 49.42 35.65
N LYS A 124 -31.63 48.38 35.45
CA LYS A 124 -31.41 47.69 34.16
C LYS A 124 -30.25 46.69 34.29
N GLN A 125 -30.52 45.44 33.93
CA GLN A 125 -29.54 44.33 33.90
C GLN A 125 -28.51 44.54 32.79
N GLU A 126 -27.23 44.58 33.16
CA GLU A 126 -26.12 44.14 32.33
C GLU A 126 -25.55 42.88 33.00
N ASP A 127 -25.75 41.73 32.37
CA ASP A 127 -25.24 40.44 32.83
C ASP A 127 -23.75 40.30 32.47
N GLU A 128 -22.89 40.29 33.49
CA GLU A 128 -21.57 39.67 33.43
C GLU A 128 -21.75 38.15 33.25
N LYS A 129 -21.55 37.65 32.03
CA LYS A 129 -21.40 36.21 31.77
C LYS A 129 -20.03 35.75 32.23
N LYS A 130 -20.01 34.87 33.22
CA LYS A 130 -18.89 33.97 33.49
C LYS A 130 -18.60 33.11 32.25
N ASP A 131 -17.35 33.16 31.82
CA ASP A 131 -16.78 32.26 30.81
C ASP A 131 -16.58 30.87 31.41
N ASP A 132 -17.62 30.03 31.34
CA ASP A 132 -17.48 28.58 31.39
C ASP A 132 -17.60 28.06 29.94
N ALA A 133 -16.47 27.71 29.34
CA ALA A 133 -16.42 26.97 28.09
C ALA A 133 -16.90 25.53 28.33
N ALA A 134 -18.22 25.36 28.41
CA ALA A 134 -18.84 24.05 28.49
C ALA A 134 -18.53 23.24 27.21
N HIS A 135 -17.89 22.08 27.39
CA HIS A 135 -17.95 21.01 26.39
C HIS A 135 -19.44 20.67 26.16
N PRO A 136 -19.86 20.30 24.95
CA PRO A 136 -21.19 19.71 24.78
C PRO A 136 -21.31 18.53 25.76
N MET A 137 -22.38 18.51 26.55
CA MET A 137 -22.67 17.38 27.44
C MET A 137 -22.75 16.11 26.60
N ALA A 138 -22.35 14.96 27.15
CA ALA A 138 -22.34 13.68 26.44
C ALA A 138 -23.71 13.34 25.80
N ASP A 139 -24.80 13.90 26.31
CA ASP A 139 -26.17 13.65 25.87
C ASP A 139 -26.53 14.28 24.49
N ASP A 140 -25.78 15.27 23.99
CA ASP A 140 -26.05 15.93 22.70
C ASP A 140 -25.28 15.33 21.51
N VAL A 141 -24.35 14.39 21.76
CA VAL A 141 -23.50 13.76 20.73
C VAL A 141 -24.07 12.41 20.35
N LYS A 142 -24.22 12.16 19.04
CA LYS A 142 -24.73 10.88 18.53
C LYS A 142 -23.86 9.72 19.01
N ALA A 143 -24.47 8.58 19.33
CA ALA A 143 -23.75 7.39 19.76
C ALA A 143 -22.59 7.03 18.79
N GLY A 144 -21.42 6.74 19.36
CA GLY A 144 -20.19 6.44 18.64
C GLY A 144 -19.42 7.67 18.13
N HIS A 145 -20.02 8.87 18.12
CA HIS A 145 -19.37 10.11 17.72
C HIS A 145 -18.59 10.73 18.89
N SER A 146 -17.52 11.46 18.55
CA SER A 146 -16.58 12.04 19.49
C SER A 146 -17.13 13.27 20.20
N PHE A 147 -16.92 13.34 21.51
CA PHE A 147 -17.25 14.51 22.32
C PHE A 147 -16.25 15.66 22.13
N HIS A 148 -15.06 15.40 21.57
CA HIS A 148 -14.02 16.40 21.28
C HIS A 148 -14.17 17.07 19.89
N ALA A 149 -15.24 16.75 19.16
CA ALA A 149 -15.68 17.21 17.83
C ALA A 149 -15.49 16.20 16.69
N GLU A 150 -16.25 16.42 15.61
CA GLU A 150 -16.28 15.61 14.38
C GLU A 150 -14.91 15.25 13.79
N VAL A 151 -13.87 16.06 14.02
CA VAL A 151 -12.51 15.79 13.53
C VAL A 151 -11.91 14.51 14.13
N PHE A 152 -12.34 14.15 15.35
CA PHE A 152 -11.89 12.98 16.09
C PHE A 152 -12.72 11.72 15.80
N ASN A 153 -13.84 11.85 15.07
CA ASN A 153 -14.68 10.73 14.61
C ASN A 153 -13.86 9.74 13.78
N GLU A 154 -13.16 10.29 12.79
CA GLU A 154 -12.23 9.56 11.95
C GLU A 154 -10.88 9.35 12.64
N GLY A 155 -10.10 8.41 12.13
CA GLY A 155 -8.75 8.11 12.61
C GLY A 155 -8.70 7.04 13.71
N PRO A 156 -7.54 6.85 14.34
CA PRO A 156 -7.35 5.82 15.36
C PRO A 156 -8.13 6.15 16.64
N ARG A 157 -8.90 5.18 17.13
CA ARG A 157 -9.72 5.28 18.36
C ARG A 157 -9.22 4.39 19.51
N GLN A 158 -8.25 3.53 19.26
CA GLN A 158 -7.62 2.74 20.34
C GLN A 158 -6.36 3.42 20.84
N LYS A 159 -6.08 3.23 22.12
CA LYS A 159 -4.90 3.78 22.80
C LYS A 159 -3.62 3.32 22.13
N ALA A 160 -2.61 4.18 22.14
CA ALA A 160 -1.29 3.82 21.63
C ALA A 160 -0.51 3.01 22.68
N TYR A 161 0.57 2.37 22.23
CA TYR A 161 1.62 1.82 23.07
C TYR A 161 2.98 2.18 22.47
N LEU A 162 4.04 2.14 23.28
CA LEU A 162 5.39 2.38 22.79
C LEU A 162 5.85 1.18 21.95
N MET A 163 6.06 1.42 20.67
CA MET A 163 6.33 0.39 19.67
C MET A 163 7.84 0.11 19.60
N PRO A 164 8.25 -1.16 19.51
CA PRO A 164 9.65 -1.49 19.24
C PRO A 164 10.05 -1.05 17.83
N GLY A 165 11.34 -0.72 17.65
CA GLY A 165 11.88 -0.35 16.34
C GLY A 165 11.50 1.04 15.84
N MET A 166 10.99 1.92 16.72
CA MET A 166 10.83 3.34 16.41
C MET A 166 12.19 4.05 16.42
N PRO A 167 12.39 5.10 15.59
CA PRO A 167 13.64 5.84 15.58
C PRO A 167 13.83 6.59 16.91
N GLU A 168 15.08 6.75 17.32
CA GLU A 168 15.41 7.71 18.36
C GLU A 168 15.26 9.12 17.78
N ILE A 169 14.42 9.96 18.38
CA ILE A 169 14.18 11.34 17.96
C ILE A 169 14.50 12.27 19.12
N VAL A 170 15.18 13.38 18.84
CA VAL A 170 15.50 14.39 19.85
C VAL A 170 14.70 15.65 19.54
N PHE A 171 13.53 15.77 20.16
CA PHE A 171 12.67 16.95 20.03
C PHE A 171 12.13 17.35 21.41
N PRO A 172 12.75 18.32 22.10
CA PRO A 172 12.22 18.84 23.36
C PRO A 172 10.88 19.56 23.15
N ILE A 173 9.91 19.28 24.03
CA ILE A 173 8.61 19.96 24.08
C ILE A 173 8.28 20.38 25.52
N THR A 174 7.42 21.37 25.67
CA THR A 174 6.87 21.81 26.95
C THR A 174 5.76 20.85 27.39
N THR A 175 6.13 19.89 28.24
CA THR A 175 5.19 19.02 28.97
C THR A 175 5.82 18.61 30.29
N THR A 176 4.99 18.36 31.31
CA THR A 176 5.44 17.79 32.60
C THR A 176 5.22 16.27 32.64
N ASN A 177 4.55 15.70 31.64
CA ASN A 177 4.26 14.28 31.57
C ASN A 177 5.33 13.55 30.72
N PRO A 178 6.25 12.78 31.33
CA PRO A 178 7.31 12.11 30.58
C PRO A 178 6.79 11.04 29.61
N GLU A 179 5.65 10.40 29.90
CA GLU A 179 5.03 9.44 28.99
C GLU A 179 4.44 10.15 27.76
N ALA A 180 3.80 11.30 27.95
CA ALA A 180 3.29 12.12 26.83
C ALA A 180 4.44 12.54 25.90
N HIS A 181 5.61 12.90 26.46
CA HIS A 181 6.79 13.22 25.66
C HIS A 181 7.29 12.02 24.83
N LYS A 182 7.36 10.82 25.41
CA LYS A 182 7.74 9.60 24.66
C LYS A 182 6.79 9.32 23.50
N PHE A 183 5.48 9.44 23.72
CA PHE A 183 4.49 9.25 22.65
C PHE A 183 4.59 10.32 21.57
N PHE A 184 4.87 11.58 21.94
CA PHE A 184 5.15 12.63 20.97
C PHE A 184 6.38 12.29 20.11
N LEU A 185 7.49 11.86 20.72
CA LEU A 185 8.71 11.49 19.99
C LEU A 185 8.47 10.30 19.04
N GLN A 186 7.75 9.27 19.50
CA GLN A 186 7.33 8.15 18.66
C GLN A 186 6.49 8.63 17.48
N GLY A 187 5.50 9.50 17.72
CA GLY A 187 4.65 10.07 16.68
C GLY A 187 5.45 10.84 15.65
N LEU A 188 6.44 11.64 16.08
CA LEU A 188 7.32 12.38 15.16
C LEU A 188 8.19 11.43 14.32
N GLY A 189 8.74 10.38 14.93
CA GLY A 189 9.44 9.31 14.22
C GLY A 189 8.58 8.64 13.14
N GLN A 190 7.32 8.37 13.47
CA GLN A 190 6.33 7.82 12.54
C GLN A 190 5.98 8.81 11.42
N VAL A 191 5.92 10.12 11.69
CA VAL A 191 5.79 11.16 10.66
C VAL A 191 6.97 11.12 9.69
N HIS A 192 8.22 11.00 10.17
CA HIS A 192 9.38 10.90 9.27
C HIS A 192 9.34 9.63 8.40
N GLY A 193 8.80 8.54 8.93
CA GLY A 193 8.56 7.29 8.21
C GLY A 193 7.30 7.27 7.33
N PHE A 194 6.56 8.38 7.23
CA PHE A 194 5.27 8.50 6.52
C PHE A 194 4.19 7.53 7.02
N TRP A 195 4.25 7.14 8.29
CA TRP A 195 3.22 6.30 8.92
C TRP A 195 2.18 7.13 9.66
N TYR A 196 1.44 7.93 8.89
CA TYR A 196 0.55 8.97 9.40
C TYR A 196 -0.55 8.47 10.35
N PHE A 197 -1.12 7.29 10.12
CA PHE A 197 -2.18 6.74 10.96
C PHE A 197 -1.70 6.41 12.38
N GLU A 198 -0.57 5.71 12.52
CA GLU A 198 0.01 5.44 13.84
C GLU A 198 0.64 6.69 14.45
N ALA A 199 1.20 7.59 13.64
CA ALA A 199 1.67 8.89 14.11
C ALA A 199 0.57 9.66 14.84
N GLU A 200 -0.61 9.78 14.21
CA GLU A 200 -1.76 10.40 14.84
C GLU A 200 -2.17 9.67 16.12
N ARG A 201 -2.17 8.33 16.14
CA ARG A 201 -2.49 7.55 17.34
C ARG A 201 -1.55 7.88 18.50
N SER A 202 -0.26 7.96 18.23
CA SER A 202 0.76 8.35 19.21
C SER A 202 0.53 9.77 19.72
N PHE A 203 0.23 10.73 18.84
CA PHE A 203 -0.08 12.09 19.27
C PHE A 203 -1.40 12.20 20.06
N ARG A 204 -2.43 11.43 19.71
CA ARG A 204 -3.67 11.31 20.51
C ARG A 204 -3.38 10.77 21.89
N GLN A 205 -2.50 9.78 22.01
CA GLN A 205 -2.07 9.27 23.30
C GLN A 205 -1.33 10.33 24.13
N ALA A 206 -0.44 11.12 23.50
CA ALA A 206 0.22 12.23 24.16
C ALA A 206 -0.79 13.28 24.66
N ALA A 207 -1.79 13.65 23.84
CA ALA A 207 -2.85 14.59 24.21
C ALA A 207 -3.78 14.04 25.30
N ALA A 208 -4.06 12.73 25.31
CA ALA A 208 -4.85 12.10 26.38
C ALA A 208 -4.10 12.10 27.73
N LEU A 209 -2.77 12.01 27.71
CA LEU A 209 -1.91 12.03 28.89
C LEU A 209 -1.60 13.46 29.39
N ASP A 210 -1.52 14.43 28.47
CA ASP A 210 -1.36 15.85 28.76
C ASP A 210 -2.22 16.68 27.78
N PRO A 211 -3.49 16.98 28.12
CA PRO A 211 -4.40 17.73 27.26
C PRO A 211 -3.95 19.17 26.97
N LYS A 212 -2.98 19.71 27.72
CA LYS A 212 -2.43 21.05 27.49
C LYS A 212 -1.16 21.03 26.62
N CYS A 213 -0.69 19.86 26.21
CA CYS A 213 0.48 19.72 25.34
C CYS A 213 0.14 20.17 23.90
N ALA A 214 0.38 21.45 23.60
CA ALA A 214 0.15 22.03 22.27
C ALA A 214 0.84 21.25 21.14
N MET A 215 2.05 20.74 21.40
CA MET A 215 2.83 20.00 20.41
C MET A 215 2.19 18.65 20.03
N ALA A 216 1.37 18.04 20.90
CA ALA A 216 0.61 16.85 20.52
C ALA A 216 -0.39 17.16 19.40
N TYR A 217 -1.13 18.26 19.51
CA TYR A 217 -2.05 18.70 18.45
C TYR A 217 -1.33 19.18 17.17
N TRP A 218 -0.17 19.83 17.31
CA TRP A 218 0.71 20.13 16.18
C TRP A 218 1.12 18.84 15.44
N GLY A 219 1.46 17.79 16.20
CA GLY A 219 1.77 16.47 15.66
C GLY A 219 0.59 15.83 14.92
N MET A 220 -0.62 15.92 15.47
CA MET A 220 -1.84 15.44 14.78
C MET A 220 -2.07 16.18 13.45
N ALA A 221 -1.78 17.48 13.40
CA ALA A 221 -1.86 18.25 12.16
C ALA A 221 -0.79 17.83 11.15
N MET A 222 0.45 17.58 11.60
CA MET A 222 1.53 17.02 10.75
C MET A 222 1.16 15.65 10.18
N ALA A 223 0.56 14.78 11.00
CA ALA A 223 0.06 13.47 10.57
C ALA A 223 -1.09 13.57 9.55
N ASN A 224 -1.72 14.74 9.41
CA ASN A 224 -2.83 14.98 8.48
C ASN A 224 -2.47 15.97 7.37
N VAL A 225 -1.19 16.13 7.02
CA VAL A 225 -0.74 17.14 6.03
C VAL A 225 -1.42 17.02 4.67
N ASP A 226 -1.79 15.80 4.25
CA ASP A 226 -2.50 15.55 3.00
C ASP A 226 -4.03 15.67 3.12
N ASN A 227 -4.54 15.87 4.35
CA ASN A 227 -5.94 16.17 4.67
C ASN A 227 -6.06 17.58 5.29
N ASN A 228 -5.93 18.61 4.43
CA ASN A 228 -5.90 20.02 4.86
C ASN A 228 -7.08 20.43 5.75
N SER A 229 -8.31 19.93 5.50
CA SER A 229 -9.47 20.29 6.33
C SER A 229 -9.34 19.76 7.75
N ARG A 230 -8.84 18.54 7.91
CA ARG A 230 -8.63 17.89 9.21
C ARG A 230 -7.43 18.47 9.95
N ALA A 231 -6.33 18.73 9.25
CA ALA A 231 -5.15 19.37 9.83
C ALA A 231 -5.42 20.77 10.38
N LYS A 232 -6.24 21.59 9.68
CA LYS A 232 -6.67 22.91 10.18
C LYS A 232 -7.36 22.80 11.55
N LYS A 233 -8.29 21.85 11.70
CA LYS A 233 -9.02 21.63 12.97
C LYS A 233 -8.09 21.19 14.11
N PHE A 234 -7.07 20.38 13.83
CA PHE A 234 -6.04 20.06 14.84
C PHE A 234 -5.18 21.27 15.20
N MET A 235 -4.82 22.11 14.23
CA MET A 235 -4.11 23.37 14.51
C MET A 235 -4.95 24.34 15.34
N GLU A 236 -6.26 24.41 15.14
CA GLU A 236 -7.17 25.19 15.99
C GLU A 236 -7.14 24.74 17.45
N GLN A 237 -6.93 23.45 17.74
CA GLN A 237 -6.71 22.97 19.11
C GLN A 237 -5.31 23.32 19.59
N CYS A 238 -4.28 23.12 18.76
CA CYS A 238 -2.89 23.46 19.07
C CYS A 238 -2.74 24.92 19.53
N VAL A 239 -3.35 25.87 18.81
CA VAL A 239 -3.20 27.31 19.11
C VAL A 239 -3.86 27.74 20.41
N LYS A 240 -4.81 26.97 20.96
CA LYS A 240 -5.44 27.23 22.27
C LYS A 240 -4.49 26.98 23.44
N HIS A 241 -3.45 26.19 23.23
CA HIS A 241 -2.53 25.75 24.28
C HIS A 241 -1.13 26.37 24.16
N LYS A 242 -1.01 27.56 23.53
CA LYS A 242 0.29 28.24 23.30
C LYS A 242 0.93 28.87 24.54
N GLU A 243 0.19 28.99 25.64
CA GLU A 243 0.67 29.65 26.84
C GLU A 243 1.84 28.87 27.48
N GLY A 244 2.94 29.57 27.79
CA GLY A 244 4.12 28.99 28.45
C GLY A 244 5.07 28.21 27.55
N LEU A 245 4.81 28.11 26.23
CA LEU A 245 5.70 27.44 25.29
C LEU A 245 7.01 28.20 25.04
N THR A 246 8.05 27.47 24.64
CA THR A 246 9.34 28.06 24.24
C THR A 246 9.25 28.82 22.91
N GLU A 247 10.16 29.77 22.66
CA GLU A 247 10.26 30.47 21.36
C GLU A 247 10.37 29.48 20.19
N ARG A 248 11.16 28.40 20.37
CA ARG A 248 11.33 27.32 19.39
C ARG A 248 9.99 26.67 19.01
N GLU A 249 9.22 26.22 19.99
CA GLU A 249 7.92 25.57 19.75
C GLU A 249 6.92 26.52 19.09
N LEU A 250 6.86 27.78 19.55
CA LEU A 250 6.01 28.79 18.94
C LEU A 250 6.32 28.99 17.45
N MET A 251 7.59 28.98 17.06
CA MET A 251 7.97 29.09 15.65
C MET A 251 7.50 27.90 14.79
N TYR A 252 7.55 26.67 15.31
CA TYR A 252 7.01 25.49 14.60
C TYR A 252 5.49 25.55 14.45
N ILE A 253 4.79 25.95 15.52
CA ILE A 253 3.34 26.11 15.53
C ILE A 253 2.93 27.20 14.54
N ASP A 254 3.56 28.37 14.60
CA ASP A 254 3.24 29.50 13.73
C ASP A 254 3.53 29.20 12.25
N ALA A 255 4.61 28.47 11.96
CA ALA A 255 4.93 28.03 10.61
C ALA A 255 3.82 27.13 10.03
N LEU A 256 3.39 26.12 10.79
CA LEU A 256 2.40 25.15 10.33
C LEU A 256 0.98 25.73 10.30
N ASP A 257 0.62 26.56 11.28
CA ASP A 257 -0.67 27.26 11.33
C ASP A 257 -0.83 28.21 10.13
N ALA A 258 0.21 29.02 9.83
CA ALA A 258 0.22 29.88 8.66
C ALA A 258 0.11 29.06 7.36
N TYR A 259 0.80 27.91 7.28
CA TYR A 259 0.70 27.02 6.13
C TYR A 259 -0.73 26.53 5.92
N PHE A 260 -1.45 26.10 6.97
CA PHE A 260 -2.81 25.60 6.82
C PHE A 260 -3.89 26.68 6.71
N LYS A 261 -3.69 27.88 7.26
CA LYS A 261 -4.63 29.01 7.10
C LYS A 261 -4.60 29.61 5.69
N ALA A 262 -3.47 29.54 5.02
CA ALA A 262 -3.33 30.06 3.68
C ALA A 262 -4.24 29.36 2.64
N ASP A 263 -4.53 30.07 1.56
CA ASP A 263 -5.43 29.64 0.49
C ASP A 263 -4.91 28.36 -0.21
N ASN A 264 -5.73 27.32 -0.24
CA ASN A 264 -5.40 26.04 -0.88
C ASN A 264 -5.17 26.17 -2.40
N GLY A 265 -5.70 27.21 -3.04
CA GLY A 265 -5.44 27.54 -4.45
C GLY A 265 -4.03 28.09 -4.71
N LYS A 266 -3.35 28.59 -3.66
CA LYS A 266 -2.01 29.22 -3.73
C LYS A 266 -0.91 28.28 -3.25
N LYS A 267 -0.86 27.09 -3.82
CA LYS A 267 0.05 26.01 -3.38
C LYS A 267 1.53 26.45 -3.38
N LYS A 268 1.95 27.16 -4.43
CA LYS A 268 3.32 27.65 -4.57
C LYS A 268 3.68 28.64 -3.46
N GLU A 269 2.85 29.65 -3.24
CA GLU A 269 3.08 30.70 -2.24
C GLU A 269 3.09 30.12 -0.82
N ARG A 270 2.20 29.15 -0.55
CA ARG A 270 2.17 28.39 0.72
C ARG A 270 3.47 27.65 0.97
N ALA A 271 3.94 26.91 -0.04
CA ALA A 271 5.17 26.13 0.05
C ALA A 271 6.42 27.02 0.22
N GLU A 272 6.50 28.15 -0.49
CA GLU A 272 7.55 29.16 -0.31
C GLU A 272 7.53 29.79 1.09
N ALA A 273 6.34 30.13 1.61
CA ALA A 273 6.19 30.70 2.94
C ALA A 273 6.62 29.71 4.04
N TYR A 274 6.22 28.44 3.92
CA TYR A 274 6.59 27.40 4.88
C TYR A 274 8.09 27.08 4.83
N THR A 275 8.68 27.02 3.63
CA THR A 275 10.14 26.91 3.45
C THR A 275 10.87 28.02 4.21
N ARG A 276 10.47 29.29 4.02
CA ARG A 276 11.07 30.43 4.71
C ARG A 276 10.86 30.39 6.23
N ALA A 277 9.75 29.82 6.70
CA ALA A 277 9.49 29.68 8.12
C ALA A 277 10.45 28.67 8.77
N LEU A 278 10.71 27.53 8.10
CA LEU A 278 11.69 26.54 8.54
C LEU A 278 13.13 27.09 8.50
N GLU A 279 13.49 27.86 7.47
CA GLU A 279 14.79 28.56 7.40
C GLU A 279 14.97 29.54 8.59
N LYS A 280 13.92 30.28 8.96
CA LYS A 280 13.96 31.19 10.11
C LYS A 280 14.21 30.45 11.43
N ILE A 281 13.64 29.25 11.61
CA ILE A 281 13.94 28.42 12.78
C ILE A 281 15.45 28.11 12.81
N LEU A 282 16.04 27.70 11.68
CA LEU A 282 17.48 27.41 11.60
C LEU A 282 18.38 28.63 11.76
N TYR A 283 17.94 29.83 11.37
CA TYR A 283 18.69 31.06 11.65
C TYR A 283 18.80 31.34 13.15
N LYS A 284 17.77 30.99 13.92
CA LYS A 284 17.73 31.20 15.37
C LYS A 284 18.33 30.02 16.15
N PHE A 285 18.08 28.80 15.68
CA PHE A 285 18.45 27.53 16.28
C PHE A 285 19.21 26.67 15.25
N PRO A 286 20.47 27.02 14.91
CA PRO A 286 21.21 26.33 13.86
C PRO A 286 21.49 24.86 14.17
N GLU A 287 21.52 24.45 15.44
CA GLU A 287 21.73 23.06 15.84
C GLU A 287 20.45 22.21 15.77
N ASP A 288 19.31 22.78 15.37
CA ASP A 288 18.03 22.08 15.30
C ASP A 288 18.02 21.06 14.14
N VAL A 289 18.25 19.79 14.50
CA VAL A 289 18.28 18.66 13.56
C VAL A 289 16.93 18.48 12.86
N GLU A 290 15.84 18.69 13.59
CA GLU A 290 14.48 18.43 13.15
C GLU A 290 13.99 19.51 12.18
N ALA A 291 14.28 20.79 12.47
CA ALA A 291 14.02 21.89 11.54
C ALA A 291 14.77 21.66 10.21
N ARG A 292 16.00 21.14 10.28
CA ARG A 292 16.82 20.85 9.11
C ARG A 292 16.29 19.68 8.30
N ALA A 293 15.89 18.59 8.96
CA ALA A 293 15.27 17.44 8.31
C ALA A 293 13.94 17.82 7.63
N LEU A 294 13.09 18.59 8.31
CA LEU A 294 11.81 19.08 7.76
C LEU A 294 12.02 20.08 6.61
N LEU A 295 13.05 20.94 6.69
CA LEU A 295 13.41 21.82 5.58
C LEU A 295 13.85 21.02 4.35
N ALA A 296 14.69 20.00 4.52
CA ALA A 296 15.11 19.13 3.43
C ALA A 296 13.91 18.43 2.76
N LEU A 297 12.99 17.89 3.57
CA LEU A 297 11.74 17.31 3.07
C LEU A 297 10.89 18.34 2.31
N GLN A 298 10.72 19.54 2.86
CA GLN A 298 9.92 20.60 2.24
C GLN A 298 10.52 21.04 0.90
N LEU A 299 11.84 21.24 0.83
CA LEU A 299 12.54 21.62 -0.40
C LEU A 299 12.39 20.56 -1.50
N TRP A 300 12.32 19.28 -1.14
CA TRP A 300 11.99 18.21 -2.08
C TRP A 300 10.50 18.23 -2.48
N LYS A 301 9.57 18.30 -1.52
CA LYS A 301 8.11 18.35 -1.75
C LYS A 301 7.67 19.57 -2.55
N ASN A 302 8.44 20.66 -2.54
CA ASN A 302 8.18 21.88 -3.31
C ASN A 302 7.90 21.60 -4.80
N ARG A 303 8.46 20.52 -5.37
CA ARG A 303 8.18 20.08 -6.75
C ARG A 303 6.70 19.83 -7.01
N ASP A 304 5.98 19.29 -6.03
CA ASP A 304 4.55 18.98 -6.11
C ASP A 304 3.68 20.24 -6.02
N SER A 305 4.28 21.36 -5.59
CA SER A 305 3.66 22.69 -5.48
C SER A 305 4.02 23.62 -6.64
N GLY A 306 4.69 23.12 -7.68
CA GLY A 306 5.10 23.90 -8.84
C GLY A 306 6.42 24.68 -8.66
N LEU A 307 7.19 24.36 -7.63
CA LEU A 307 8.52 24.92 -7.39
C LEU A 307 9.58 23.88 -7.76
N PRO A 308 10.45 24.14 -8.74
CA PRO A 308 11.48 23.16 -9.09
C PRO A 308 12.50 23.02 -7.94
N ILE A 309 13.06 21.81 -7.81
CA ILE A 309 14.21 21.56 -6.95
C ILE A 309 15.38 22.38 -7.50
N GLN A 310 15.80 23.41 -6.76
CA GLN A 310 16.86 24.33 -7.22
C GLN A 310 18.23 23.68 -7.24
N SER A 311 18.52 22.83 -6.24
CA SER A 311 19.79 22.11 -6.15
C SER A 311 19.61 20.85 -5.32
N HIS A 312 19.78 19.68 -5.96
CA HIS A 312 19.82 18.40 -5.27
C HIS A 312 20.97 18.35 -4.26
N LEU A 313 22.15 18.84 -4.64
CA LEU A 313 23.35 18.86 -3.78
C LEU A 313 23.17 19.72 -2.53
N ALA A 314 22.41 20.82 -2.61
CA ALA A 314 22.14 21.66 -1.45
C ALA A 314 21.22 20.95 -0.44
N ILE A 315 20.16 20.30 -0.92
CA ILE A 315 19.28 19.47 -0.06
C ILE A 315 20.09 18.30 0.52
N ASP A 316 20.95 17.68 -0.29
CA ASP A 316 21.80 16.58 0.14
C ASP A 316 22.78 17.02 1.24
N ALA A 317 23.38 18.21 1.14
CA ALA A 317 24.26 18.77 2.17
C ALA A 317 23.51 19.10 3.48
N LEU A 318 22.23 19.49 3.41
CA LEU A 318 21.39 19.61 4.61
C LEU A 318 21.19 18.24 5.27
N LEU A 319 20.94 17.20 4.48
CA LEU A 319 20.79 15.83 4.98
C LEU A 319 22.11 15.28 5.57
N ASP A 320 23.28 15.61 5.00
CA ASP A 320 24.57 15.24 5.58
C ASP A 320 24.76 15.81 6.99
N GLN A 321 24.33 17.05 7.21
CA GLN A 321 24.39 17.66 8.54
C GLN A 321 23.45 16.94 9.52
N VAL A 322 22.25 16.53 9.07
CA VAL A 322 21.34 15.69 9.89
C VAL A 322 22.03 14.38 10.27
N PHE A 323 22.58 13.65 9.31
CA PHE A 323 23.22 12.36 9.58
C PHE A 323 24.53 12.47 10.36
N LYS A 324 25.24 13.60 10.27
CA LYS A 324 26.41 13.87 11.10
C LYS A 324 26.04 14.03 12.57
N ALA A 325 24.93 14.72 12.86
CA ALA A 325 24.43 14.89 14.22
C ALA A 325 23.78 13.60 14.73
N GLN A 326 23.03 12.91 13.87
CA GLN A 326 22.26 11.73 14.21
C GLN A 326 22.30 10.70 13.06
N PRO A 327 23.30 9.79 13.05
CA PRO A 327 23.53 8.85 11.94
C PRO A 327 22.37 7.91 11.63
N MET A 328 21.49 7.64 12.61
CA MET A 328 20.31 6.79 12.44
C MET A 328 19.02 7.61 12.33
N HIS A 329 19.08 8.87 11.93
CA HIS A 329 17.87 9.67 11.73
C HIS A 329 17.02 9.08 10.58
N PRO A 330 15.68 9.03 10.70
CA PRO A 330 14.80 8.52 9.64
C PRO A 330 14.81 9.34 8.34
N ALA A 331 15.57 10.43 8.27
CA ALA A 331 15.70 11.26 7.07
C ALA A 331 16.49 10.56 5.95
N HIS A 332 17.06 9.37 6.19
CA HIS A 332 17.59 8.51 5.12
C HIS A 332 16.54 8.28 4.02
N HIS A 333 15.28 8.16 4.40
CA HIS A 333 14.13 8.14 3.51
C HIS A 333 14.09 9.37 2.58
N TYR A 334 14.35 10.57 3.10
CA TYR A 334 14.32 11.81 2.31
C TYR A 334 15.46 11.85 1.29
N ARG A 335 16.66 11.39 1.67
CA ARG A 335 17.79 11.25 0.72
C ARG A 335 17.46 10.26 -0.40
N ILE A 336 16.77 9.16 -0.08
CA ILE A 336 16.34 8.20 -1.11
C ILE A 336 15.40 8.87 -2.12
N HIS A 337 14.38 9.57 -1.63
CA HIS A 337 13.43 10.30 -2.47
C HIS A 337 14.04 11.45 -3.28
N LEU A 338 15.13 12.03 -2.79
CA LEU A 338 15.87 13.07 -3.51
C LEU A 338 16.57 12.50 -4.75
N TRP A 339 17.00 11.24 -4.71
CA TRP A 339 17.89 10.65 -5.73
C TRP A 339 17.28 9.50 -6.55
N ASP A 340 16.13 8.95 -6.15
CA ASP A 340 15.45 7.80 -6.78
C ASP A 340 15.03 8.00 -8.26
N TYR A 341 14.80 9.24 -8.69
CA TYR A 341 14.52 9.60 -10.10
C TYR A 341 15.64 10.39 -10.79
N GLU A 342 16.79 10.60 -10.12
CA GLU A 342 17.92 11.37 -10.65
C GLU A 342 19.19 10.53 -10.78
N ARG A 343 19.88 10.26 -9.67
CA ARG A 343 21.11 9.47 -9.63
C ARG A 343 21.12 8.59 -8.38
N ALA A 344 20.53 7.40 -8.52
CA ALA A 344 20.26 6.50 -7.40
C ALA A 344 21.53 6.10 -6.59
N GLU A 345 22.71 6.08 -7.22
CA GLU A 345 23.98 5.78 -6.55
C GLU A 345 24.28 6.72 -5.38
N ASN A 346 23.83 7.98 -5.44
CA ASN A 346 24.05 8.96 -4.39
C ASN A 346 23.29 8.63 -3.09
N ALA A 347 22.28 7.77 -3.14
CA ALA A 347 21.51 7.35 -1.98
C ALA A 347 21.88 5.95 -1.46
N LEU A 348 22.92 5.29 -1.97
CA LEU A 348 23.29 3.93 -1.54
C LEU A 348 23.53 3.81 -0.03
N ALA A 349 24.25 4.77 0.57
CA ALA A 349 24.49 4.78 2.01
C ALA A 349 23.18 4.93 2.82
N SER A 350 22.25 5.78 2.35
CA SER A 350 20.93 5.89 2.97
C SER A 350 20.06 4.65 2.74
N ALA A 351 20.13 4.02 1.57
CA ALA A 351 19.43 2.77 1.30
C ALA A 351 19.90 1.65 2.24
N ALA A 352 21.19 1.62 2.57
CA ALA A 352 21.73 0.67 3.54
C ALA A 352 21.24 0.90 4.97
N LEU A 353 20.89 2.14 5.36
CA LEU A 353 20.55 2.49 6.76
C LEU A 353 19.05 2.72 6.99
N CYS A 354 18.27 3.02 5.96
CA CYS A 354 16.87 3.45 6.08
C CYS A 354 15.98 2.44 6.81
N GLY A 355 16.03 1.15 6.47
CA GLY A 355 15.24 0.14 7.20
C GLY A 355 15.64 0.04 8.67
N GLN A 356 16.94 0.16 8.96
CA GLN A 356 17.49 0.04 10.32
C GLN A 356 17.22 1.27 11.19
N SER A 357 17.09 2.47 10.60
CA SER A 357 16.79 3.69 11.38
C SER A 357 15.41 3.68 12.00
N SER A 358 14.48 2.90 11.43
CA SER A 358 13.10 2.77 11.90
C SER A 358 12.56 1.38 11.61
N ALA A 359 13.17 0.35 12.20
CA ALA A 359 12.88 -1.06 11.89
C ALA A 359 11.40 -1.46 12.08
N GLY A 360 10.66 -0.75 12.94
CA GLY A 360 9.23 -0.98 13.18
C GLY A 360 8.30 -0.33 12.15
N VAL A 361 8.83 0.44 11.18
CA VAL A 361 8.04 1.14 10.16
C VAL A 361 8.26 0.48 8.80
N ALA A 362 7.24 -0.19 8.26
CA ALA A 362 7.36 -0.93 6.99
C ALA A 362 7.86 -0.05 5.82
N HIS A 363 7.34 1.17 5.70
CA HIS A 363 7.75 2.11 4.64
C HIS A 363 9.27 2.36 4.65
N MET A 364 9.91 2.33 5.81
CA MET A 364 11.36 2.57 5.94
C MET A 364 12.20 1.43 5.33
N TRP A 365 11.67 0.20 5.32
CA TRP A 365 12.24 -0.94 4.59
C TRP A 365 11.88 -0.94 3.10
N HIS A 366 10.71 -0.41 2.74
CA HIS A 366 10.30 -0.27 1.34
C HIS A 366 11.22 0.68 0.55
N MET A 367 11.59 1.81 1.16
CA MET A 367 12.30 2.89 0.48
C MET A 367 13.63 2.47 -0.19
N PRO A 368 14.53 1.70 0.47
CA PRO A 368 15.72 1.14 -0.19
C PRO A 368 15.44 0.38 -1.50
N GLY A 369 14.26 -0.24 -1.62
CA GLY A 369 13.84 -0.95 -2.83
C GLY A 369 13.75 -0.05 -4.07
N HIS A 370 13.51 1.26 -3.91
CA HIS A 370 13.58 2.26 -5.00
C HIS A 370 14.99 2.32 -5.58
N ILE A 371 15.99 2.49 -4.70
CA ILE A 371 17.40 2.63 -5.10
C ILE A 371 17.91 1.32 -5.71
N TYR A 372 17.70 0.19 -5.04
CA TYR A 372 18.20 -1.09 -5.53
C TYR A 372 17.52 -1.50 -6.86
N SER A 373 16.22 -1.24 -7.05
CA SER A 373 15.55 -1.51 -8.33
C SER A 373 16.05 -0.62 -9.47
N ARG A 374 16.34 0.67 -9.20
CA ARG A 374 16.95 1.59 -10.17
C ARG A 374 18.32 1.11 -10.62
N LEU A 375 19.12 0.62 -9.68
CA LEU A 375 20.45 0.07 -9.92
C LEU A 375 20.43 -1.38 -10.43
N LYS A 376 19.25 -1.95 -10.74
CA LYS A 376 19.08 -3.31 -11.25
C LYS A 376 19.65 -4.38 -10.29
N ARG A 377 19.66 -4.07 -8.99
CA ARG A 377 20.05 -4.96 -7.90
C ARG A 377 18.80 -5.63 -7.33
N TYR A 378 18.15 -6.47 -8.14
CA TYR A 378 16.82 -6.97 -7.80
C TYR A 378 16.81 -7.89 -6.58
N ASP A 379 17.85 -8.68 -6.33
CA ASP A 379 17.97 -9.50 -5.13
C ASP A 379 18.00 -8.64 -3.86
N ASP A 380 18.78 -7.56 -3.87
CA ASP A 380 18.83 -6.59 -2.77
C ASP A 380 17.48 -5.89 -2.57
N ALA A 381 16.79 -5.57 -3.67
CA ALA A 381 15.46 -5.00 -3.61
C ALA A 381 14.42 -6.02 -3.08
N VAL A 382 14.52 -7.30 -3.43
CA VAL A 382 13.63 -8.35 -2.88
C VAL A 382 13.77 -8.42 -1.38
N PHE A 383 15.00 -8.46 -0.84
CA PHE A 383 15.19 -8.47 0.63
C PHE A 383 14.48 -7.30 1.31
N GLN A 384 14.65 -6.08 0.79
CA GLN A 384 14.09 -4.86 1.38
C GLN A 384 12.56 -4.81 1.28
N GLN A 385 12.00 -5.20 0.13
CA GLN A 385 10.55 -5.27 -0.05
C GLN A 385 9.91 -6.39 0.79
N GLU A 386 10.62 -7.52 0.97
CA GLU A 386 10.18 -8.61 1.83
C GLU A 386 10.22 -8.21 3.31
N ALA A 387 11.27 -7.51 3.74
CA ALA A 387 11.33 -6.91 5.07
C ALA A 387 10.16 -5.95 5.31
N SER A 388 9.85 -5.07 4.35
CA SER A 388 8.70 -4.17 4.42
C SER A 388 7.37 -4.92 4.57
N ALA A 389 7.11 -5.91 3.72
CA ALA A 389 5.87 -6.68 3.75
C ALA A 389 5.70 -7.42 5.08
N ARG A 390 6.78 -8.01 5.60
CA ARG A 390 6.77 -8.75 6.88
C ARG A 390 6.50 -7.86 8.08
N VAL A 391 7.06 -6.64 8.11
CA VAL A 391 6.76 -5.64 9.16
C VAL A 391 5.27 -5.24 9.12
N ASP A 392 4.71 -4.99 7.93
CA ASP A 392 3.28 -4.73 7.77
C ASP A 392 2.44 -5.92 8.27
N HIS A 393 2.77 -7.16 7.85
CA HIS A 393 2.06 -8.37 8.28
C HIS A 393 2.06 -8.54 9.80
N ALA A 394 3.22 -8.39 10.44
CA ALA A 394 3.34 -8.51 11.89
C ALA A 394 2.50 -7.46 12.62
N HIS A 395 2.55 -6.20 12.18
CA HIS A 395 1.73 -5.13 12.76
C HIS A 395 0.23 -5.40 12.58
N MET A 396 -0.20 -5.76 11.37
CA MET A 396 -1.61 -6.01 11.07
C MET A 396 -2.17 -7.18 11.87
N MET A 397 -1.41 -8.26 12.02
CA MET A 397 -1.83 -9.43 12.80
C MET A 397 -1.86 -9.13 14.30
N ARG A 398 -0.86 -8.42 14.82
CA ARG A 398 -0.80 -8.02 16.24
C ARG A 398 -1.95 -7.08 16.61
N ASP A 399 -2.17 -6.05 15.78
CA ASP A 399 -3.12 -4.98 16.08
C ASP A 399 -4.52 -5.23 15.50
N ARG A 400 -4.70 -6.34 14.78
CA ARG A 400 -5.95 -6.78 14.12
C ARG A 400 -6.51 -5.73 13.16
N VAL A 401 -5.62 -5.21 12.34
CA VAL A 401 -5.94 -4.28 11.26
C VAL A 401 -6.14 -5.08 9.98
N LEU A 402 -7.24 -4.82 9.27
CA LEU A 402 -7.45 -5.50 7.99
C LEU A 402 -6.43 -5.05 6.94
N PRO A 403 -6.12 -5.92 5.96
CA PRO A 403 -5.47 -5.52 4.73
C PRO A 403 -6.10 -4.28 4.09
N ASP A 404 -5.27 -3.47 3.44
CA ASP A 404 -5.64 -2.23 2.74
C ASP A 404 -6.21 -1.09 3.60
N GLN A 405 -6.42 -1.28 4.91
CA GLN A 405 -6.58 -0.16 5.85
C GLN A 405 -5.24 0.56 6.11
N ILE A 406 -4.13 -0.12 5.80
CA ILE A 406 -2.79 0.47 5.74
C ILE A 406 -2.51 0.89 4.31
N HIS A 407 -2.27 2.17 4.11
CA HIS A 407 -2.20 2.81 2.80
C HIS A 407 -1.21 2.19 1.80
N ASN A 408 -0.07 1.66 2.26
CA ASN A 408 0.97 1.10 1.38
C ASN A 408 0.98 -0.44 1.31
N PHE A 409 0.13 -1.14 2.07
CA PHE A 409 0.18 -2.60 2.18
C PHE A 409 0.16 -3.29 0.81
N ALA A 410 -0.82 -2.96 -0.04
CA ALA A 410 -0.95 -3.61 -1.34
C ALA A 410 0.17 -3.22 -2.30
N HIS A 411 0.68 -1.99 -2.23
CA HIS A 411 1.79 -1.52 -3.05
C HIS A 411 3.11 -2.22 -2.68
N ASN A 412 3.40 -2.34 -1.38
CA ASN A 412 4.59 -3.02 -0.88
C ASN A 412 4.63 -4.48 -1.36
N ASN A 413 3.52 -5.20 -1.19
CA ASN A 413 3.40 -6.60 -1.61
C ASN A 413 3.43 -6.75 -3.14
N GLU A 414 2.75 -5.87 -3.89
CA GLU A 414 2.82 -5.85 -5.36
C GLU A 414 4.24 -5.69 -5.88
N TRP A 415 4.99 -4.75 -5.32
CA TRP A 415 6.37 -4.51 -5.71
C TRP A 415 7.23 -5.71 -5.36
N LEU A 416 7.11 -6.27 -4.15
CA LEU A 416 7.81 -7.49 -3.79
C LEU A 416 7.59 -8.60 -4.84
N ILE A 417 6.34 -8.87 -5.22
CA ILE A 417 6.03 -9.88 -6.24
C ILE A 417 6.70 -9.56 -7.58
N ARG A 418 6.68 -8.30 -8.03
CA ARG A 418 7.37 -7.88 -9.26
C ARG A 418 8.87 -8.19 -9.20
N ASN A 419 9.52 -7.92 -8.09
CA ASN A 419 10.95 -8.17 -7.94
C ASN A 419 11.26 -9.67 -7.78
N LEU A 420 10.40 -10.46 -7.12
CA LEU A 420 10.49 -11.91 -7.09
C LEU A 420 10.41 -12.51 -8.50
N ILE A 421 9.53 -11.99 -9.36
CA ILE A 421 9.42 -12.35 -10.78
C ILE A 421 10.73 -12.07 -11.53
N PHE A 422 11.41 -10.94 -11.25
CA PHE A 422 12.67 -10.57 -11.92
C PHE A 422 13.84 -11.50 -11.60
N ILE A 423 13.90 -12.06 -10.38
CA ILE A 423 14.95 -13.00 -9.97
C ILE A 423 14.53 -14.48 -10.08
N GLY A 424 13.28 -14.74 -10.42
CA GLY A 424 12.74 -16.08 -10.65
C GLY A 424 12.45 -16.89 -9.39
N ARG A 425 12.17 -16.23 -8.26
CA ARG A 425 11.52 -16.81 -7.07
C ARG A 425 10.00 -16.93 -7.33
N THR A 426 9.64 -17.76 -8.29
CA THR A 426 8.28 -17.94 -8.81
C THR A 426 7.28 -18.48 -7.79
N SER A 427 7.68 -19.42 -6.94
CA SER A 427 6.85 -20.01 -5.88
C SER A 427 6.46 -18.95 -4.86
N ASP A 428 7.42 -18.15 -4.42
CA ASP A 428 7.15 -17.04 -3.48
C ASP A 428 6.28 -15.95 -4.14
N ALA A 429 6.57 -15.59 -5.40
CA ALA A 429 5.77 -14.63 -6.16
C ALA A 429 4.30 -15.09 -6.30
N LEU A 430 4.11 -16.38 -6.59
CA LEU A 430 2.80 -17.00 -6.75
C LEU A 430 2.05 -17.09 -5.42
N ASP A 431 2.71 -17.54 -4.35
CA ASP A 431 2.11 -17.67 -3.03
C ASP A 431 1.66 -16.33 -2.47
N LEU A 432 2.47 -15.28 -2.64
CA LEU A 432 2.10 -13.94 -2.19
C LEU A 432 1.03 -13.31 -3.08
N ALA A 433 1.07 -13.52 -4.39
CA ALA A 433 0.01 -13.05 -5.29
C ALA A 433 -1.34 -13.73 -5.01
N LYS A 434 -1.34 -15.04 -4.70
CA LYS A 434 -2.52 -15.77 -4.22
C LYS A 434 -3.02 -15.15 -2.92
N ASN A 435 -2.13 -14.95 -1.95
CA ASN A 435 -2.48 -14.34 -0.67
C ASN A 435 -3.16 -12.98 -0.86
N MET A 436 -2.59 -12.08 -1.67
CA MET A 436 -3.20 -10.78 -1.98
C MET A 436 -4.60 -10.89 -2.62
N SER A 437 -4.85 -11.89 -3.47
CA SER A 437 -6.15 -12.09 -4.12
C SER A 437 -7.22 -12.70 -3.20
N GLU A 438 -6.83 -13.49 -2.20
CA GLU A 438 -7.78 -14.07 -1.22
C GLU A 438 -8.09 -13.14 -0.04
N LEU A 439 -7.33 -12.04 0.16
CA LEU A 439 -7.59 -11.09 1.26
C LEU A 439 -9.01 -10.51 1.20
N PRO A 440 -9.57 -10.11 2.37
CA PRO A 440 -10.90 -9.51 2.44
C PRO A 440 -11.01 -8.25 1.58
N ARG A 441 -12.09 -8.18 0.82
CA ARG A 441 -12.52 -6.99 0.09
C ARG A 441 -13.29 -6.07 1.02
N HIS A 442 -13.24 -4.78 0.74
CA HIS A 442 -13.99 -3.77 1.47
C HIS A 442 -14.37 -2.64 0.51
N PRO A 443 -15.64 -2.17 0.45
CA PRO A 443 -16.08 -1.21 -0.56
C PRO A 443 -15.23 0.07 -0.60
N LYS A 444 -14.73 0.48 0.57
CA LYS A 444 -13.87 1.65 0.73
C LYS A 444 -12.38 1.39 0.47
N TYR A 445 -11.86 0.18 0.65
CA TYR A 445 -10.40 -0.06 0.71
C TYR A 445 -9.89 -1.01 -0.37
N ASN A 446 -10.58 -2.14 -0.60
CA ASN A 446 -10.11 -3.23 -1.45
C ASN A 446 -11.22 -3.80 -2.33
N SER A 447 -10.98 -3.91 -3.65
CA SER A 447 -11.91 -4.52 -4.59
C SER A 447 -11.18 -5.09 -5.80
N VAL A 448 -11.90 -5.72 -6.73
CA VAL A 448 -11.29 -6.18 -7.99
C VAL A 448 -10.67 -5.06 -8.84
N SER A 449 -10.94 -3.79 -8.52
CA SER A 449 -10.40 -2.62 -9.22
C SER A 449 -9.46 -1.74 -8.40
N ARG A 450 -9.16 -2.10 -7.14
CA ARG A 450 -8.25 -1.33 -6.25
C ARG A 450 -7.72 -2.19 -5.11
N GLY A 451 -6.57 -1.83 -4.55
CA GLY A 451 -6.00 -2.51 -3.37
C GLY A 451 -5.46 -3.91 -3.70
N SER A 452 -5.30 -4.73 -2.66
CA SER A 452 -4.67 -6.05 -2.75
C SER A 452 -5.37 -7.01 -3.72
N SER A 453 -6.70 -6.99 -3.82
CA SER A 453 -7.45 -7.84 -4.76
C SER A 453 -7.10 -7.55 -6.22
N PHE A 454 -7.00 -6.27 -6.59
CA PHE A 454 -6.62 -5.86 -7.95
C PHE A 454 -5.16 -6.23 -8.25
N PHE A 455 -4.25 -5.85 -7.35
CA PHE A 455 -2.82 -6.10 -7.56
C PHE A 455 -2.47 -7.59 -7.51
N GLY A 456 -3.05 -8.35 -6.57
CA GLY A 456 -2.88 -9.80 -6.47
C GLY A 456 -3.26 -10.50 -7.77
N ARG A 457 -4.43 -10.17 -8.35
CA ARG A 457 -4.87 -10.74 -9.63
C ARG A 457 -3.94 -10.37 -10.77
N GLN A 458 -3.51 -9.10 -10.83
CA GLN A 458 -2.56 -8.65 -11.84
C GLN A 458 -1.24 -9.42 -11.74
N ARG A 459 -0.70 -9.56 -10.53
CA ARG A 459 0.56 -10.26 -10.28
C ARG A 459 0.42 -11.78 -10.51
N LEU A 460 -0.73 -12.38 -10.19
CA LEU A 460 -1.04 -13.78 -10.50
C LEU A 460 -0.98 -14.04 -12.01
N PHE A 461 -1.71 -13.24 -12.80
CA PHE A 461 -1.63 -13.37 -14.25
C PHE A 461 -0.20 -13.20 -14.76
N GLU A 462 0.55 -12.25 -14.21
CA GLU A 462 1.93 -11.98 -14.64
C GLU A 462 2.89 -13.14 -14.33
N VAL A 463 2.94 -13.66 -13.10
CA VAL A 463 3.82 -14.78 -12.75
C VAL A 463 3.46 -16.04 -13.53
N LEU A 464 2.16 -16.38 -13.59
CA LEU A 464 1.69 -17.59 -14.25
C LEU A 464 1.97 -17.58 -15.75
N THR A 465 1.80 -16.42 -16.40
CA THR A 465 2.04 -16.30 -17.85
C THR A 465 3.51 -16.20 -18.20
N LYS A 466 4.32 -15.44 -17.44
CA LYS A 466 5.76 -15.28 -17.70
C LYS A 466 6.54 -16.57 -17.50
N TYR A 467 6.15 -17.37 -16.51
CA TYR A 467 6.80 -18.65 -16.19
C TYR A 467 6.07 -19.86 -16.78
N GLU A 468 5.11 -19.63 -17.69
CA GLU A 468 4.42 -20.68 -18.44
C GLU A 468 3.71 -21.73 -17.58
N MET A 469 3.16 -21.30 -16.43
CA MET A 469 2.39 -22.12 -15.49
C MET A 469 0.93 -22.22 -15.95
N TRP A 470 0.72 -22.70 -17.18
CA TRP A 470 -0.57 -22.62 -17.87
C TRP A 470 -1.67 -23.46 -17.21
N ASP A 471 -1.35 -24.68 -16.80
CA ASP A 471 -2.31 -25.54 -16.12
C ASP A 471 -2.73 -24.99 -14.76
N GLU A 472 -1.79 -24.38 -14.03
CA GLU A 472 -2.10 -23.71 -12.78
C GLU A 472 -2.97 -22.47 -13.00
N LEU A 473 -2.72 -21.67 -14.04
CA LEU A 473 -3.60 -20.56 -14.41
C LEU A 473 -5.03 -21.04 -14.67
N LEU A 474 -5.18 -22.12 -15.42
CA LEU A 474 -6.49 -22.71 -15.70
C LEU A 474 -7.16 -23.25 -14.43
N ALA A 475 -6.42 -23.90 -13.55
CA ALA A 475 -6.95 -24.39 -12.27
C ALA A 475 -7.42 -23.21 -11.41
N LEU A 476 -6.59 -22.18 -11.23
CA LEU A 476 -6.92 -21.00 -10.43
C LEU A 476 -8.09 -20.20 -11.02
N SER A 477 -8.27 -20.22 -12.35
CA SER A 477 -9.42 -19.57 -13.01
C SER A 477 -10.77 -20.15 -12.60
N GLU A 478 -10.80 -21.36 -12.04
CA GLU A 478 -12.01 -22.02 -11.54
C GLU A 478 -12.15 -21.87 -10.01
N THR A 479 -11.41 -20.96 -9.38
CA THR A 479 -11.41 -20.73 -7.93
C THR A 479 -11.61 -19.25 -7.61
N GLN A 480 -11.69 -18.92 -6.32
CA GLN A 480 -11.78 -17.55 -5.80
C GLN A 480 -10.58 -16.64 -6.10
N TYR A 481 -9.46 -17.18 -6.59
CA TYR A 481 -8.28 -16.36 -6.92
C TYR A 481 -8.46 -15.60 -8.24
N LEU A 482 -9.03 -16.27 -9.24
CA LEU A 482 -9.22 -15.75 -10.59
C LEU A 482 -10.67 -15.97 -11.05
N GLU A 483 -11.65 -15.73 -10.17
CA GLU A 483 -13.07 -15.86 -10.45
C GLU A 483 -13.55 -14.86 -11.53
N PRO A 484 -14.63 -15.18 -12.27
CA PRO A 484 -15.29 -14.22 -13.15
C PRO A 484 -15.77 -12.97 -12.39
N THR A 485 -15.78 -11.83 -13.06
CA THR A 485 -16.17 -10.56 -12.44
C THR A 485 -17.14 -9.77 -13.32
N LYS A 486 -17.97 -8.93 -12.69
CA LYS A 486 -18.86 -7.97 -13.36
C LYS A 486 -18.12 -6.74 -13.88
N ASN A 487 -16.83 -6.58 -13.53
CA ASN A 487 -15.99 -5.53 -14.09
C ASN A 487 -15.52 -5.91 -15.50
N ASP A 488 -16.06 -5.26 -16.53
CA ASP A 488 -15.75 -5.54 -17.94
C ASP A 488 -14.24 -5.58 -18.24
N GLY A 489 -13.46 -4.65 -17.68
CA GLY A 489 -12.02 -4.57 -17.94
C GLY A 489 -11.25 -5.75 -17.33
N GLU A 490 -11.54 -6.08 -16.07
CA GLU A 490 -10.91 -7.22 -15.40
C GLU A 490 -11.40 -8.56 -15.95
N GLN A 491 -12.66 -8.65 -16.39
CA GLN A 491 -13.20 -9.84 -17.03
C GLN A 491 -12.57 -10.06 -18.41
N LEU A 492 -12.39 -9.01 -19.21
CA LEU A 492 -11.69 -9.09 -20.48
C LEU A 492 -10.24 -9.55 -20.28
N LYS A 493 -9.54 -9.00 -19.29
CA LYS A 493 -8.18 -9.42 -18.91
C LYS A 493 -8.13 -10.91 -18.55
N ARG A 494 -9.08 -11.38 -17.72
CA ARG A 494 -9.20 -12.80 -17.36
C ARG A 494 -9.42 -13.67 -18.59
N LEU A 495 -10.41 -13.36 -19.43
CA LEU A 495 -10.71 -14.16 -20.63
C LEU A 495 -9.49 -14.27 -21.55
N ARG A 496 -8.74 -13.19 -21.71
CA ARG A 496 -7.53 -13.16 -22.53
C ARG A 496 -6.46 -14.14 -22.03
N HIS A 497 -6.14 -14.09 -20.73
CA HIS A 497 -5.16 -14.97 -20.11
C HIS A 497 -5.61 -16.44 -20.03
N VAL A 498 -6.89 -16.69 -19.74
CA VAL A 498 -7.46 -18.05 -19.74
C VAL A 498 -7.46 -18.64 -21.16
N GLY A 499 -7.80 -17.84 -22.18
CA GLY A 499 -7.74 -18.26 -23.58
C GLY A 499 -6.32 -18.61 -24.02
N GLN A 500 -5.34 -17.76 -23.69
CA GLN A 500 -3.93 -18.05 -23.88
C GLN A 500 -3.51 -19.38 -23.24
N ALA A 501 -3.81 -19.56 -21.95
CA ALA A 501 -3.44 -20.76 -21.21
C ALA A 501 -4.12 -22.02 -21.75
N ALA A 502 -5.38 -21.91 -22.20
CA ALA A 502 -6.12 -23.02 -22.80
C ALA A 502 -5.41 -23.57 -24.04
N PHE A 503 -5.03 -22.71 -24.99
CA PHE A 503 -4.27 -23.13 -26.17
C PHE A 503 -2.88 -23.66 -25.83
N ARG A 504 -2.16 -23.00 -24.90
CA ARG A 504 -0.82 -23.43 -24.49
C ARG A 504 -0.80 -24.74 -23.69
N SER A 505 -1.93 -25.13 -23.10
CA SER A 505 -2.10 -26.42 -22.40
C SER A 505 -2.82 -27.48 -23.24
N GLY A 506 -3.05 -27.24 -24.53
CA GLY A 506 -3.75 -28.17 -25.43
C GLY A 506 -5.26 -28.31 -25.18
N LYS A 507 -5.87 -27.46 -24.34
CA LYS A 507 -7.33 -27.43 -24.08
C LYS A 507 -8.04 -26.60 -25.14
N THR A 508 -7.87 -26.99 -26.39
CA THR A 508 -8.27 -26.24 -27.59
C THR A 508 -9.75 -25.88 -27.60
N GLU A 509 -10.65 -26.78 -27.18
CA GLU A 509 -12.09 -26.50 -27.13
C GLU A 509 -12.43 -25.31 -26.21
N LYS A 510 -11.83 -25.25 -25.02
CA LYS A 510 -11.99 -24.13 -24.09
C LYS A 510 -11.47 -22.83 -24.69
N GLY A 511 -10.32 -22.88 -25.36
CA GLY A 511 -9.73 -21.73 -26.06
C GLY A 511 -10.63 -21.19 -27.18
N LEU A 512 -11.18 -22.10 -28.00
CA LEU A 512 -12.10 -21.76 -29.09
C LEU A 512 -13.41 -21.17 -28.57
N GLN A 513 -13.96 -21.69 -27.48
CA GLN A 513 -15.15 -21.13 -26.84
C GLN A 513 -14.90 -19.68 -26.39
N ILE A 514 -13.79 -19.42 -25.70
CA ILE A 514 -13.42 -18.06 -25.25
C ILE A 514 -13.25 -17.11 -26.43
N LEU A 515 -12.58 -17.57 -27.50
CA LEU A 515 -12.39 -16.77 -28.71
C LEU A 515 -13.75 -16.42 -29.37
N SER A 516 -14.67 -17.38 -29.42
CA SER A 516 -16.03 -17.17 -29.91
C SER A 516 -16.77 -16.12 -29.06
N ASP A 517 -16.72 -16.24 -27.73
CA ASP A 517 -17.38 -15.31 -26.81
C ASP A 517 -16.83 -13.89 -26.95
N LEU A 518 -15.50 -13.73 -27.09
CA LEU A 518 -14.86 -12.43 -27.32
C LEU A 518 -15.27 -11.81 -28.65
N ARG A 519 -15.39 -12.60 -29.73
CA ARG A 519 -15.89 -12.13 -31.03
C ARG A 519 -17.33 -11.69 -30.93
N ALA A 520 -18.19 -12.47 -30.27
CA ALA A 520 -19.58 -12.11 -30.06
C ALA A 520 -19.73 -10.79 -29.25
N GLN A 521 -18.90 -10.60 -28.22
CA GLN A 521 -18.86 -9.34 -27.47
C GLN A 521 -18.41 -8.16 -28.34
N LEU A 522 -17.37 -8.35 -29.17
CA LEU A 522 -16.88 -7.33 -30.09
C LEU A 522 -17.95 -6.91 -31.12
N ASP A 523 -18.63 -7.89 -31.71
CA ASP A 523 -19.66 -7.63 -32.72
C ASP A 523 -20.90 -6.97 -32.11
N LYS A 524 -21.28 -7.37 -30.89
CA LYS A 524 -22.32 -6.69 -30.11
C LYS A 524 -21.96 -5.22 -29.87
N GLU A 525 -20.73 -4.94 -29.42
CA GLU A 525 -20.30 -3.57 -29.11
C GLU A 525 -20.23 -2.70 -30.38
N LYS A 526 -19.77 -3.25 -31.51
CA LYS A 526 -19.81 -2.57 -32.81
C LYS A 526 -21.24 -2.24 -33.23
N LYS A 527 -22.16 -3.20 -33.10
CA LYS A 527 -23.58 -2.97 -33.39
C LYS A 527 -24.17 -1.87 -32.51
N SER A 528 -23.88 -1.89 -31.21
CA SER A 528 -24.32 -0.83 -30.28
C SER A 528 -23.75 0.55 -30.64
N LYS A 529 -22.51 0.60 -31.13
CA LYS A 529 -21.92 1.84 -31.66
C LYS A 529 -22.70 2.36 -32.88
N ASP A 530 -23.01 1.49 -33.83
CA ASP A 530 -23.76 1.87 -35.04
C ASP A 530 -25.18 2.34 -34.70
N GLU A 531 -25.86 1.65 -33.78
CA GLU A 531 -27.17 2.05 -33.25
C GLU A 531 -27.12 3.41 -32.54
N ALA A 532 -26.09 3.66 -31.72
CA ALA A 532 -25.90 4.94 -31.05
C ALA A 532 -25.62 6.09 -32.03
N ILE A 533 -24.83 5.85 -33.07
CA ILE A 533 -24.58 6.82 -34.15
C ILE A 533 -25.87 7.13 -34.89
N ALA A 534 -26.66 6.11 -35.27
CA ALA A 534 -27.93 6.29 -35.95
C ALA A 534 -28.96 7.05 -35.09
N ALA A 535 -29.03 6.75 -33.79
CA ALA A 535 -29.90 7.46 -32.85
C ALA A 535 -29.48 8.93 -32.68
N ALA A 536 -28.17 9.20 -32.58
CA ALA A 536 -27.65 10.56 -32.48
C ALA A 536 -27.90 11.37 -33.77
N GLU A 537 -27.77 10.74 -34.93
CA GLU A 537 -28.10 11.34 -36.22
C GLU A 537 -29.58 11.70 -36.30
N LYS A 538 -30.47 10.74 -35.98
CA LYS A 538 -31.91 10.97 -35.97
C LYS A 538 -32.28 12.13 -35.04
N LYS A 539 -31.76 12.13 -33.80
CA LYS A 539 -32.01 13.20 -32.83
C LYS A 539 -31.52 14.57 -33.34
N ALA A 540 -30.35 14.63 -33.97
CA ALA A 540 -29.82 15.88 -34.50
C ALA A 540 -30.65 16.41 -35.69
N VAL A 541 -31.15 15.51 -36.54
CA VAL A 541 -32.07 15.85 -37.64
C VAL A 541 -33.41 16.33 -37.10
N ASP A 542 -33.99 15.65 -36.11
CA ASP A 542 -35.26 16.03 -35.47
C ASP A 542 -35.14 17.42 -34.78
N GLU A 543 -33.98 17.73 -34.21
CA GLU A 543 -33.63 19.04 -33.62
C GLU A 543 -33.26 20.12 -34.67
N LYS A 544 -33.33 19.81 -35.98
CA LYS A 544 -32.96 20.70 -37.10
C LYS A 544 -31.54 21.27 -36.98
N LYS A 545 -30.60 20.48 -36.45
CA LYS A 545 -29.18 20.86 -36.39
C LYS A 545 -28.58 20.95 -37.79
N ASN A 546 -27.62 21.85 -37.97
CA ASN A 546 -26.85 21.93 -39.22
C ASN A 546 -25.99 20.68 -39.41
N GLU A 547 -25.52 20.45 -40.65
CA GLU A 547 -24.73 19.28 -41.02
C GLU A 547 -23.47 19.11 -40.16
N GLY A 548 -22.79 20.20 -39.82
CA GLY A 548 -21.59 20.19 -38.99
C GLY A 548 -21.86 19.69 -37.56
N ASP A 549 -22.97 20.11 -36.97
CA ASP A 549 -23.36 19.71 -35.61
C ASP A 549 -23.98 18.31 -35.58
N THR A 550 -24.69 17.89 -36.63
CA THR A 550 -25.10 16.49 -36.82
C THR A 550 -23.90 15.56 -36.93
N LYS A 551 -22.87 15.94 -37.70
CA LYS A 551 -21.61 15.18 -37.78
C LYS A 551 -20.92 15.06 -36.42
N LYS A 552 -20.80 16.17 -35.67
CA LYS A 552 -20.23 16.14 -34.31
C LYS A 552 -21.02 15.24 -33.37
N ALA A 553 -22.35 15.27 -33.43
CA ALA A 553 -23.20 14.42 -32.60
C ALA A 553 -22.96 12.92 -32.89
N LYS A 554 -22.88 12.54 -34.16
CA LYS A 554 -22.51 11.18 -34.59
C LYS A 554 -21.11 10.78 -34.10
N GLU A 555 -20.11 11.64 -34.30
CA GLU A 555 -18.75 11.38 -33.85
C GLU A 555 -18.66 11.22 -32.33
N GLN A 556 -19.37 12.05 -31.57
CA GLN A 556 -19.40 11.98 -30.11
C GLN A 556 -20.10 10.71 -29.61
N ALA A 557 -21.21 10.32 -30.22
CA ALA A 557 -21.89 9.06 -29.93
C ALA A 557 -20.99 7.85 -30.22
N GLY A 558 -20.30 7.85 -31.36
CA GLY A 558 -19.37 6.78 -31.73
C GLY A 558 -18.16 6.67 -30.80
N LYS A 559 -17.60 7.80 -30.36
CA LYS A 559 -16.41 7.84 -29.49
C LYS A 559 -16.60 7.14 -28.15
N ALA A 560 -17.83 7.07 -27.63
CA ALA A 560 -18.12 6.39 -26.37
C ALA A 560 -17.76 4.89 -26.41
N PHE A 561 -17.74 4.28 -27.59
CA PHE A 561 -17.51 2.84 -27.79
C PHE A 561 -16.08 2.50 -28.21
N ASP A 562 -15.31 3.47 -28.71
CA ASP A 562 -14.01 3.24 -29.37
C ASP A 562 -13.01 2.51 -28.47
N THR A 563 -12.93 2.89 -27.19
CA THR A 563 -12.02 2.27 -26.23
C THR A 563 -12.36 0.80 -26.00
N LYS A 564 -13.65 0.49 -25.81
CA LYS A 564 -14.11 -0.89 -25.54
C LYS A 564 -13.94 -1.78 -26.78
N ILE A 565 -14.32 -1.28 -27.97
CA ILE A 565 -14.10 -1.98 -29.25
C ILE A 565 -12.61 -2.24 -29.48
N ASN A 566 -11.74 -1.25 -29.24
CA ASN A 566 -10.30 -1.42 -29.41
C ASN A 566 -9.73 -2.47 -28.44
N ASN A 567 -10.15 -2.45 -27.17
CA ASN A 567 -9.71 -3.44 -26.18
C ASN A 567 -10.18 -4.85 -26.53
N LEU A 568 -11.45 -5.02 -26.94
CA LEU A 568 -11.99 -6.30 -27.42
C LEU A 568 -11.29 -6.78 -28.69
N THR A 569 -11.03 -5.90 -29.65
CA THR A 569 -10.29 -6.24 -30.89
C THR A 569 -8.90 -6.77 -30.57
N LYS A 570 -8.17 -6.09 -29.68
CA LYS A 570 -6.84 -6.55 -29.26
C LYS A 570 -6.90 -7.89 -28.52
N ALA A 571 -7.92 -8.12 -27.70
CA ALA A 571 -8.11 -9.39 -27.01
C ALA A 571 -8.42 -10.54 -27.99
N VAL A 572 -9.26 -10.30 -28.99
CA VAL A 572 -9.53 -11.26 -30.08
C VAL A 572 -8.26 -11.55 -30.87
N ASP A 573 -7.51 -10.51 -31.29
CA ASP A 573 -6.25 -10.68 -32.01
C ASP A 573 -5.24 -11.51 -31.18
N GLU A 574 -5.14 -11.27 -29.87
CA GLU A 574 -4.23 -12.03 -28.99
C GLU A 574 -4.63 -13.50 -28.84
N VAL A 575 -5.89 -13.77 -28.49
CA VAL A 575 -6.36 -15.15 -28.29
C VAL A 575 -6.37 -15.93 -29.60
N GLU A 576 -6.73 -15.29 -30.72
CA GLU A 576 -6.58 -15.90 -32.06
C GLU A 576 -5.11 -16.13 -32.40
N GLY A 577 -4.20 -15.21 -32.03
CA GLY A 577 -2.77 -15.42 -32.20
C GLY A 577 -2.27 -16.70 -31.51
N TYR A 578 -2.72 -16.97 -30.28
CA TYR A 578 -2.41 -18.23 -29.58
C TYR A 578 -3.09 -19.45 -30.19
N GLU A 579 -4.29 -19.32 -30.75
CA GLU A 579 -4.95 -20.37 -31.51
C GLU A 579 -4.12 -20.77 -32.74
N ARG A 580 -3.71 -19.79 -33.56
CA ARG A 580 -2.85 -20.01 -34.73
C ARG A 580 -1.52 -20.64 -34.36
N TRP A 581 -0.95 -20.22 -33.22
CA TRP A 581 0.27 -20.81 -32.71
C TRP A 581 0.06 -22.30 -32.37
N ALA A 582 -0.99 -22.64 -31.64
CA ALA A 582 -1.33 -24.03 -31.32
C ALA A 582 -1.65 -24.88 -32.57
N ALA A 583 -2.18 -24.26 -33.62
CA ALA A 583 -2.43 -24.90 -34.92
C ALA A 583 -1.17 -25.05 -35.80
N GLY A 584 0.00 -24.58 -35.35
CA GLY A 584 1.26 -24.66 -36.09
C GLY A 584 1.52 -23.53 -37.10
N ASP A 585 0.65 -22.51 -37.18
CA ASP A 585 0.85 -21.33 -38.01
C ASP A 585 1.53 -20.20 -37.22
N ALA A 586 2.82 -20.39 -36.94
CA ALA A 586 3.63 -19.43 -36.20
C ALA A 586 3.77 -18.07 -36.91
N THR A 587 3.69 -18.04 -38.25
CA THR A 587 3.76 -16.78 -39.02
C THR A 587 2.55 -15.91 -38.74
N LYS A 588 1.34 -16.49 -38.82
CA LYS A 588 0.11 -15.74 -38.52
C LYS A 588 -0.03 -15.43 -37.04
N ALA A 589 0.40 -16.35 -36.18
CA ALA A 589 0.47 -16.12 -34.74
C ALA A 589 1.30 -14.88 -34.41
N HIS A 590 2.53 -14.79 -34.94
CA HIS A 590 3.40 -13.64 -34.69
C HIS A 590 2.78 -12.32 -35.17
N GLU A 591 2.14 -12.29 -36.34
CA GLU A 591 1.43 -11.11 -36.85
C GLU A 591 0.33 -10.64 -35.89
N LEU A 592 -0.56 -11.55 -35.48
CA LEU A 592 -1.70 -11.25 -34.62
C LEU A 592 -1.27 -10.86 -33.19
N LEU A 593 -0.34 -11.62 -32.60
CA LEU A 593 0.18 -11.33 -31.26
C LEU A 593 0.89 -9.97 -31.23
N LYS A 594 1.68 -9.64 -32.24
CA LYS A 594 2.32 -8.32 -32.37
C LYS A 594 1.29 -7.21 -32.55
N LYS A 595 0.26 -7.44 -33.37
CA LYS A 595 -0.84 -6.48 -33.62
C LYS A 595 -1.66 -6.19 -32.36
N SER A 596 -1.87 -7.18 -31.49
CA SER A 596 -2.61 -7.00 -30.23
C SER A 596 -1.97 -5.96 -29.30
N GLY A 597 -0.63 -5.87 -29.31
CA GLY A 597 0.14 -4.90 -28.54
C GLY A 597 0.21 -5.17 -27.03
N HIS A 598 -0.19 -6.36 -26.56
CA HIS A 598 -0.17 -6.69 -25.13
C HIS A 598 0.69 -7.91 -24.75
N VAL A 599 1.37 -8.52 -25.72
CA VAL A 599 2.16 -9.73 -25.55
C VAL A 599 3.60 -9.35 -25.17
N ASP A 600 4.19 -10.06 -24.19
CA ASP A 600 5.58 -9.81 -23.78
C ASP A 600 6.53 -10.00 -24.98
N PRO A 601 7.45 -9.05 -25.25
CA PRO A 601 8.45 -9.17 -26.30
C PRO A 601 9.24 -10.49 -26.32
N LEU A 602 9.45 -11.13 -25.16
CA LEU A 602 10.11 -12.46 -25.11
C LEU A 602 9.24 -13.54 -25.75
N VAL A 603 7.92 -13.48 -25.56
CA VAL A 603 6.98 -14.40 -26.23
C VAL A 603 6.96 -14.13 -27.73
N LEU A 604 6.95 -12.86 -28.15
CA LEU A 604 7.04 -12.52 -29.58
C LEU A 604 8.31 -13.07 -30.23
N ALA A 605 9.45 -12.99 -29.55
CA ALA A 605 10.71 -13.58 -30.03
C ALA A 605 10.61 -15.11 -30.18
N VAL A 606 9.95 -15.81 -29.24
CA VAL A 606 9.74 -17.26 -29.34
C VAL A 606 8.85 -17.61 -30.55
N VAL A 607 7.75 -16.90 -30.78
CA VAL A 607 6.87 -17.17 -31.94
C VAL A 607 7.55 -16.81 -33.26
N GLU A 608 8.31 -15.71 -33.30
CA GLU A 608 9.12 -15.32 -34.48
C GLU A 608 10.18 -16.38 -34.81
N PHE A 609 10.77 -16.99 -33.78
CA PHE A 609 11.70 -18.11 -33.96
C PHE A 609 11.02 -19.30 -34.63
N GLU A 610 9.83 -19.66 -34.14
CA GLU A 610 9.03 -20.77 -34.67
C GLU A 610 8.45 -20.49 -36.05
N SER A 611 8.31 -19.21 -36.44
CA SER A 611 7.96 -18.83 -37.82
C SER A 611 9.13 -18.96 -38.80
N GLY A 612 10.30 -19.46 -38.36
CA GLY A 612 11.50 -19.64 -39.17
C GLY A 612 12.44 -18.43 -39.24
N LYS A 613 12.11 -17.31 -38.59
CA LYS A 613 12.92 -16.08 -38.56
C LYS A 613 13.90 -16.11 -37.38
N ARG A 614 14.79 -17.10 -37.39
CA ARG A 614 15.59 -17.48 -36.23
C ARG A 614 16.57 -16.40 -35.79
N ASP A 615 17.26 -15.76 -36.73
CA ASP A 615 18.26 -14.74 -36.40
C ASP A 615 17.61 -13.45 -35.89
N GLU A 616 16.48 -13.05 -36.46
CA GLU A 616 15.69 -11.92 -35.98
C GLU A 616 15.18 -12.16 -34.56
N ALA A 617 14.67 -13.37 -34.29
CA ALA A 617 14.20 -13.75 -32.96
C ALA A 617 15.32 -13.75 -31.91
N ILE A 618 16.51 -14.29 -32.24
CA ILE A 618 17.67 -14.25 -31.34
C ILE A 618 18.08 -12.81 -31.05
N LYS A 619 18.09 -11.94 -32.07
CA LYS A 619 18.37 -10.51 -31.89
C LYS A 619 17.31 -9.81 -31.03
N ALA A 620 16.04 -10.17 -31.20
CA ALA A 620 14.94 -9.65 -30.39
C ALA A 620 15.09 -10.06 -28.92
N ALA A 621 15.43 -11.32 -28.64
CA ALA A 621 15.71 -11.80 -27.29
C ALA A 621 16.94 -11.12 -26.67
N GLN A 622 18.02 -10.92 -27.44
CA GLN A 622 19.20 -10.20 -26.96
C GLN A 622 18.89 -8.73 -26.60
N SER A 623 18.06 -8.05 -27.39
CA SER A 623 17.58 -6.69 -27.07
C SER A 623 16.80 -6.64 -25.75
N GLN A 624 16.13 -7.72 -25.38
CA GLN A 624 15.48 -7.81 -24.06
C GLN A 624 16.49 -7.96 -22.92
N ILE A 625 17.61 -8.66 -23.10
CA ILE A 625 18.69 -8.69 -22.09
C ILE A 625 19.22 -7.28 -21.82
N ASP A 626 19.43 -6.50 -22.89
CA ASP A 626 20.00 -5.16 -22.78
C ASP A 626 19.03 -4.18 -22.09
N SER A 627 17.73 -4.28 -22.37
CA SER A 627 16.70 -3.41 -21.80
C SER A 627 16.19 -3.84 -20.42
N ARG A 628 16.30 -5.13 -20.09
CA ARG A 628 15.90 -5.75 -18.82
C ARG A 628 17.09 -6.31 -18.06
N THR A 629 18.09 -5.44 -17.86
CA THR A 629 19.35 -5.79 -17.20
C THR A 629 19.09 -6.47 -15.86
N ASN A 630 19.77 -7.60 -15.63
CA ASN A 630 19.69 -8.45 -14.43
C ASN A 630 18.34 -9.12 -14.16
N GLU A 631 17.41 -9.17 -15.13
CA GLU A 631 16.24 -10.06 -15.04
C GLU A 631 16.59 -11.47 -15.57
N VAL A 632 16.11 -12.52 -14.92
CA VAL A 632 16.47 -13.91 -15.29
C VAL A 632 15.78 -14.40 -16.57
N LEU A 633 14.54 -13.95 -16.83
CA LEU A 633 13.72 -14.42 -17.96
C LEU A 633 14.38 -14.17 -19.34
N PRO A 634 14.89 -12.97 -19.67
CA PRO A 634 15.56 -12.72 -20.94
C PRO A 634 16.72 -13.68 -21.23
N TYR A 635 17.54 -13.99 -20.22
CA TYR A 635 18.64 -14.95 -20.35
C TYR A 635 18.12 -16.37 -20.61
N MET A 636 17.13 -16.83 -19.83
CA MET A 636 16.55 -18.16 -20.02
C MET A 636 15.92 -18.35 -21.42
N THR A 637 15.25 -17.32 -21.95
CA THR A 637 14.73 -17.34 -23.33
C THR A 637 15.88 -17.36 -24.35
N SER A 638 16.88 -16.49 -24.18
CA SER A 638 18.03 -16.41 -25.09
C SER A 638 18.80 -17.74 -25.19
N ILE A 639 19.08 -18.38 -24.04
CA ILE A 639 19.76 -19.68 -23.96
C ILE A 639 19.02 -20.73 -24.79
N GLN A 640 17.69 -20.81 -24.63
CA GLN A 640 16.86 -21.76 -25.38
C GLN A 640 16.89 -21.51 -26.89
N LEU A 641 16.78 -20.25 -27.34
CA LEU A 641 16.80 -19.93 -28.77
C LEU A 641 18.17 -20.17 -29.42
N LEU A 642 19.25 -19.81 -28.72
CA LEU A 642 20.63 -20.05 -29.16
C LEU A 642 20.91 -21.55 -29.27
N TYR A 643 20.54 -22.31 -28.23
CA TYR A 643 20.72 -23.76 -28.21
C TYR A 643 19.94 -24.46 -29.34
N LYS A 644 18.66 -24.09 -29.56
CA LYS A 644 17.84 -24.60 -30.68
C LYS A 644 18.38 -24.21 -32.07
N SER A 645 19.32 -23.28 -32.15
CA SER A 645 19.97 -22.83 -33.38
C SER A 645 21.40 -23.37 -33.54
N ASP A 646 21.78 -24.37 -32.74
CA ASP A 646 23.13 -24.95 -32.72
C ASP A 646 24.25 -23.95 -32.37
N ARG A 647 23.90 -22.82 -31.72
CA ARG A 647 24.85 -21.80 -31.23
C ARG A 647 25.24 -22.08 -29.79
N LYS A 648 25.77 -23.28 -29.53
CA LYS A 648 26.01 -23.82 -28.18
C LYS A 648 26.96 -22.96 -27.34
N GLU A 649 28.06 -22.48 -27.93
CA GLU A 649 29.02 -21.61 -27.23
C GLU A 649 28.41 -20.29 -26.75
N ASP A 650 27.52 -19.70 -27.56
CA ASP A 650 26.83 -18.47 -27.17
C ASP A 650 25.80 -18.76 -26.08
N ALA A 651 25.08 -19.88 -26.16
CA ALA A 651 24.14 -20.31 -25.12
C ALA A 651 24.86 -20.55 -23.78
N LYS A 652 26.03 -21.22 -23.81
CA LYS A 652 26.87 -21.45 -22.63
C LYS A 652 27.28 -20.14 -21.95
N LYS A 653 27.73 -19.15 -22.72
CA LYS A 653 28.07 -17.81 -22.20
C LYS A 653 26.88 -17.11 -21.54
N GLN A 654 25.67 -17.28 -22.08
CA GLN A 654 24.47 -16.70 -21.46
C GLN A 654 24.08 -17.44 -20.17
N LEU A 655 24.31 -18.75 -20.09
CA LEU A 655 24.10 -19.52 -18.86
C LEU A 655 25.08 -19.08 -17.76
N GLU A 656 26.35 -18.88 -18.09
CA GLU A 656 27.37 -18.35 -17.15
C GLU A 656 26.96 -16.97 -16.60
N LYS A 657 26.40 -16.10 -17.46
CA LYS A 657 25.85 -14.81 -17.01
C LYS A 657 24.61 -14.98 -16.13
N LEU A 658 23.70 -15.88 -16.50
CA LEU A 658 22.49 -16.16 -15.72
C LEU A 658 22.83 -16.63 -14.30
N GLN A 659 23.85 -17.47 -14.13
CA GLN A 659 24.31 -17.92 -12.80
C GLN A 659 24.56 -16.75 -11.85
N THR A 660 25.13 -15.64 -12.34
CA THR A 660 25.48 -14.47 -11.51
C THR A 660 24.28 -13.72 -10.93
N ILE A 661 23.07 -13.95 -11.45
CA ILE A 661 21.83 -13.25 -11.05
C ILE A 661 20.71 -14.19 -10.62
N ALA A 662 20.93 -15.52 -10.68
CA ALA A 662 19.90 -16.54 -10.48
C ALA A 662 20.15 -17.41 -9.24
N ALA A 663 20.83 -16.87 -8.22
CA ALA A 663 21.12 -17.60 -6.99
C ALA A 663 19.86 -18.19 -6.33
N ASN A 664 18.75 -17.44 -6.41
CA ASN A 664 17.48 -17.78 -5.77
C ASN A 664 16.40 -18.22 -6.78
N ILE A 665 16.77 -18.61 -8.01
CA ILE A 665 15.78 -19.04 -9.00
C ILE A 665 15.14 -20.38 -8.61
N ASP A 666 13.85 -20.52 -8.89
CA ASP A 666 13.14 -21.78 -8.77
C ASP A 666 13.39 -22.65 -10.00
N LEU A 667 14.29 -23.62 -9.84
CA LEU A 667 14.63 -24.60 -10.89
C LEU A 667 13.44 -25.46 -11.31
N ALA A 668 12.42 -25.60 -10.46
CA ALA A 668 11.20 -26.33 -10.75
C ALA A 668 10.25 -25.59 -11.71
N SER A 669 10.43 -24.28 -11.91
CA SER A 669 9.58 -23.52 -12.84
C SER A 669 9.69 -24.06 -14.27
N PRO A 670 8.60 -24.10 -15.07
CA PRO A 670 8.64 -24.68 -16.42
C PRO A 670 9.74 -24.11 -17.32
N VAL A 671 10.02 -22.81 -17.20
CA VAL A 671 11.05 -22.13 -17.98
C VAL A 671 12.45 -22.54 -17.52
N ALA A 672 12.73 -22.56 -16.22
CA ALA A 672 14.04 -22.93 -15.67
C ALA A 672 14.35 -24.43 -15.88
N LYS A 673 13.35 -25.30 -15.73
CA LYS A 673 13.49 -26.75 -15.91
C LYS A 673 13.99 -27.12 -17.31
N ARG A 674 13.63 -26.36 -18.35
CA ARG A 674 14.12 -26.59 -19.72
C ARG A 674 15.62 -26.32 -19.89
N LEU A 675 16.25 -25.60 -18.96
CA LEU A 675 17.68 -25.34 -19.01
C LEU A 675 18.51 -26.48 -18.41
N GLU A 676 17.93 -27.34 -17.57
CA GLU A 676 18.65 -28.44 -16.91
C GLU A 676 19.42 -29.36 -17.89
N PRO A 677 18.79 -29.94 -18.93
CA PRO A 677 19.53 -30.78 -19.88
C PRO A 677 20.58 -29.98 -20.67
N ILE A 678 20.33 -28.70 -20.94
CA ILE A 678 21.28 -27.81 -21.64
C ILE A 678 22.51 -27.56 -20.75
N ALA A 679 22.28 -27.28 -19.47
CA ALA A 679 23.33 -27.04 -18.48
C ALA A 679 24.20 -28.31 -18.29
N GLN A 680 23.58 -29.49 -18.19
CA GLN A 680 24.29 -30.76 -18.10
C GLN A 680 25.17 -31.02 -19.33
N GLU A 681 24.65 -30.77 -20.55
CA GLU A 681 25.44 -30.91 -21.79
C GLU A 681 26.66 -29.98 -21.81
N PHE A 682 26.55 -28.78 -21.23
CA PHE A 682 27.66 -27.83 -21.14
C PHE A 682 28.64 -28.12 -19.99
N GLY A 683 28.39 -29.17 -19.19
CA GLY A 683 29.24 -29.63 -18.09
C GLY A 683 28.94 -28.98 -16.73
N PHE A 684 27.79 -28.32 -16.56
CA PHE A 684 27.34 -27.80 -15.27
C PHE A 684 26.70 -28.91 -14.42
N GLN A 685 26.65 -28.69 -13.10
CA GLN A 685 25.86 -29.54 -12.20
C GLN A 685 24.36 -29.38 -12.48
N ALA A 686 23.55 -30.36 -12.07
CA ALA A 686 22.10 -30.31 -12.22
C ALA A 686 21.50 -29.06 -11.54
N ASP A 687 21.96 -28.76 -10.33
CA ASP A 687 21.82 -27.44 -9.74
C ASP A 687 22.94 -26.54 -10.25
N TRP A 688 22.65 -25.79 -11.30
CA TRP A 688 23.59 -24.85 -11.90
C TRP A 688 23.64 -23.51 -11.16
N ARG A 689 22.91 -23.30 -10.07
CA ARG A 689 22.93 -22.01 -9.36
C ARG A 689 24.24 -21.83 -8.61
N VAL A 690 24.59 -20.57 -8.37
CA VAL A 690 25.69 -20.21 -7.46
C VAL A 690 25.13 -19.40 -6.29
N PRO A 691 25.60 -19.62 -5.04
CA PRO A 691 25.14 -18.84 -3.91
C PRO A 691 25.32 -17.34 -4.12
N ALA A 692 24.33 -16.55 -3.71
CA ALA A 692 24.44 -15.10 -3.75
C ALA A 692 25.51 -14.62 -2.75
N VAL A 693 26.36 -13.69 -3.19
CA VAL A 693 27.30 -12.99 -2.30
C VAL A 693 26.69 -11.64 -1.94
N ALA A 694 26.36 -11.46 -0.66
CA ALA A 694 25.86 -10.19 -0.17
C ALA A 694 26.91 -9.09 -0.37
N LYS A 695 26.47 -7.94 -0.89
CA LYS A 695 27.34 -6.77 -1.04
C LYS A 695 27.54 -6.10 0.31
N ASN A 696 28.69 -5.46 0.50
CA ASN A 696 29.06 -4.77 1.74
C ASN A 696 28.34 -3.41 1.94
N ASP A 697 27.58 -2.95 0.95
CA ASP A 697 26.86 -1.66 0.93
C ASP A 697 25.34 -1.83 1.13
N THR A 698 24.91 -2.93 1.76
CA THR A 698 23.49 -3.23 2.00
C THR A 698 23.03 -3.03 3.44
N GLY A 699 23.95 -2.59 4.31
CA GLY A 699 23.70 -2.46 5.75
C GLY A 699 23.45 -3.81 6.43
N ASN A 700 22.96 -3.76 7.67
CA ASN A 700 22.54 -4.95 8.39
C ASN A 700 21.26 -5.55 7.79
N ARG A 701 21.30 -6.85 7.52
CA ARG A 701 20.17 -7.64 7.02
C ARG A 701 19.74 -8.61 8.12
N PRO A 702 18.77 -8.26 8.98
CA PRO A 702 18.25 -9.21 9.95
C PRO A 702 17.60 -10.40 9.23
N ALA A 703 17.49 -11.53 9.92
CA ALA A 703 16.72 -12.66 9.41
C ALA A 703 15.27 -12.20 9.12
N LEU A 704 14.76 -12.44 7.92
CA LEU A 704 13.46 -11.93 7.50
C LEU A 704 12.31 -12.39 8.42
N ASP A 705 12.37 -13.63 8.91
CA ASP A 705 11.37 -14.17 9.84
C ASP A 705 11.35 -13.45 11.21
N SER A 706 12.43 -12.75 11.58
CA SER A 706 12.45 -11.92 12.80
C SER A 706 11.63 -10.62 12.65
N LEU A 707 11.34 -10.20 11.41
CA LEU A 707 10.54 -9.00 11.13
C LEU A 707 9.04 -9.30 11.04
N GLY A 708 8.67 -10.56 10.77
CA GLY A 708 7.28 -10.97 10.63
C GLY A 708 7.10 -12.11 9.63
N PRO A 709 5.86 -12.64 9.52
CA PRO A 709 5.55 -13.73 8.62
C PRO A 709 5.53 -13.25 7.16
N PHE A 710 5.92 -14.14 6.24
CA PHE A 710 5.93 -13.86 4.80
C PHE A 710 4.57 -13.45 4.24
N ARG A 711 3.48 -13.92 4.85
CA ARG A 711 2.09 -13.62 4.46
C ARG A 711 1.30 -13.13 5.66
N TRP A 712 0.36 -12.23 5.41
CA TRP A 712 -0.69 -11.96 6.37
C TRP A 712 -1.61 -13.18 6.50
N GLN A 713 -2.06 -13.46 7.72
CA GLN A 713 -3.05 -14.48 8.01
C GLN A 713 -4.15 -13.92 8.92
N PRO A 714 -5.41 -14.41 8.76
CA PRO A 714 -6.50 -14.10 9.68
C PRO A 714 -6.12 -14.36 11.13
N SER A 715 -6.56 -13.47 12.02
CA SER A 715 -6.35 -13.63 13.47
C SER A 715 -7.50 -14.42 14.09
N ALA A 716 -7.21 -15.20 15.13
CA ALA A 716 -8.24 -15.85 15.92
C ALA A 716 -9.18 -14.81 16.56
N ALA A 717 -10.48 -15.08 16.51
CA ALA A 717 -11.49 -14.31 17.22
C ALA A 717 -11.33 -14.51 18.73
N LEU A 718 -11.62 -13.47 19.51
CA LEU A 718 -11.55 -13.56 20.97
C LEU A 718 -12.79 -14.23 21.56
N SER A 719 -12.58 -15.15 22.48
CA SER A 719 -13.67 -15.79 23.20
C SER A 719 -14.47 -14.78 24.01
N PHE A 720 -15.79 -14.93 24.02
CA PHE A 720 -16.70 -14.27 24.95
C PHE A 720 -17.70 -15.30 25.50
N ASN A 721 -18.32 -14.97 26.63
CA ASN A 721 -19.45 -15.69 27.21
C ASN A 721 -20.42 -14.65 27.78
N LEU A 722 -21.45 -14.32 27.02
CA LEU A 722 -22.40 -13.25 27.30
C LEU A 722 -23.80 -13.83 27.51
N LYS A 723 -24.71 -13.06 28.09
CA LYS A 723 -26.09 -13.51 28.33
C LYS A 723 -27.03 -12.94 27.27
N ASP A 724 -28.00 -13.75 26.82
CA ASP A 724 -29.15 -13.23 26.07
C ASP A 724 -30.18 -12.54 26.99
N VAL A 725 -31.28 -12.09 26.39
CA VAL A 725 -32.36 -11.37 27.05
C VAL A 725 -33.07 -12.20 28.14
N GLU A 726 -33.07 -13.54 28.01
CA GLU A 726 -33.57 -14.48 29.03
C GLU A 726 -32.51 -14.86 30.08
N GLY A 727 -31.29 -14.35 29.97
CA GLY A 727 -30.19 -14.62 30.89
C GLY A 727 -29.43 -15.93 30.60
N LYS A 728 -29.69 -16.59 29.47
CA LYS A 728 -28.99 -17.80 29.05
C LYS A 728 -27.59 -17.44 28.52
N PRO A 729 -26.54 -18.16 28.95
CA PRO A 729 -25.18 -17.93 28.45
C PRO A 729 -25.05 -18.36 26.99
N ILE A 730 -24.33 -17.56 26.21
CA ILE A 730 -23.95 -17.79 24.82
C ILE A 730 -22.47 -17.45 24.70
N ALA A 731 -21.71 -18.44 24.28
CA ALA A 731 -20.28 -18.31 24.05
C ALA A 731 -19.95 -18.37 22.57
N LEU A 732 -18.82 -17.77 22.18
CA LEU A 732 -18.32 -17.92 20.81
C LEU A 732 -18.10 -19.39 20.44
N SER A 733 -17.69 -20.23 21.42
CA SER A 733 -17.47 -21.66 21.25
C SER A 733 -18.74 -22.42 20.84
N ASP A 734 -19.93 -21.88 21.10
CA ASP A 734 -21.20 -22.50 20.69
C ASP A 734 -21.37 -22.51 19.16
N TYR A 735 -20.57 -21.71 18.45
CA TYR A 735 -20.53 -21.62 17.00
C TYR A 735 -19.36 -22.39 16.37
N THR A 736 -18.61 -23.19 17.13
CA THR A 736 -17.51 -24.01 16.58
C THR A 736 -18.02 -24.91 15.45
N GLY A 737 -17.35 -24.90 14.30
CA GLY A 737 -17.79 -25.64 13.11
C GLY A 737 -18.82 -24.92 12.24
N LYS A 738 -19.31 -23.74 12.65
CA LYS A 738 -20.25 -22.91 11.88
C LYS A 738 -19.74 -21.45 11.78
N PRO A 739 -19.67 -20.85 10.59
CA PRO A 739 -19.29 -19.44 10.49
C PRO A 739 -20.38 -18.52 11.06
N VAL A 740 -19.97 -17.41 11.66
CA VAL A 740 -20.86 -16.44 12.31
C VAL A 740 -20.52 -15.01 11.87
N VAL A 741 -21.55 -14.20 11.65
CA VAL A 741 -21.42 -12.75 11.50
C VAL A 741 -21.81 -12.10 12.81
N LEU A 742 -20.88 -11.33 13.39
CA LEU A 742 -21.08 -10.60 14.63
C LEU A 742 -21.36 -9.12 14.34
N LEU A 743 -22.40 -8.57 14.98
CA LEU A 743 -22.75 -7.16 14.93
C LEU A 743 -22.57 -6.55 16.33
N PHE A 744 -21.70 -5.55 16.47
CA PHE A 744 -21.57 -4.75 17.68
C PHE A 744 -22.45 -3.50 17.55
N PHE A 745 -23.48 -3.41 18.39
CA PHE A 745 -24.46 -2.33 18.34
C PHE A 745 -24.57 -1.60 19.70
N LEU A 746 -24.74 -0.28 19.67
CA LEU A 746 -24.58 0.61 20.83
C LEU A 746 -25.84 0.72 21.72
N GLY A 747 -26.69 -0.30 21.73
CA GLY A 747 -27.92 -0.30 22.51
C GLY A 747 -29.13 0.36 21.84
N HIS A 748 -30.26 0.37 22.55
CA HIS A 748 -31.58 0.79 22.08
C HIS A 748 -31.69 2.28 21.74
N GLY A 749 -30.85 3.13 22.35
CA GLY A 749 -30.82 4.58 22.08
C GLY A 749 -30.17 4.97 20.75
N CYS A 750 -29.52 4.01 20.07
CA CYS A 750 -28.79 4.24 18.82
C CYS A 750 -29.70 3.99 17.61
N LEU A 751 -30.17 5.06 16.95
CA LEU A 751 -31.02 4.96 15.75
C LEU A 751 -30.35 4.17 14.62
N HIS A 752 -29.08 4.46 14.34
CA HIS A 752 -28.32 3.78 13.27
C HIS A 752 -28.11 2.28 13.55
N CYS A 753 -28.07 1.89 14.83
CA CYS A 753 -28.01 0.49 15.24
C CYS A 753 -29.31 -0.24 14.91
N ALA A 754 -30.46 0.39 15.16
CA ALA A 754 -31.75 -0.17 14.76
C ALA A 754 -31.81 -0.36 13.23
N GLU A 755 -31.40 0.65 12.46
CA GLU A 755 -31.33 0.55 11.00
C GLU A 755 -30.43 -0.62 10.54
N GLN A 756 -29.26 -0.80 11.17
CA GLN A 756 -28.35 -1.91 10.87
C GLN A 756 -29.01 -3.26 11.16
N LEU A 757 -29.66 -3.41 12.32
CA LEU A 757 -30.36 -4.64 12.68
C LEU A 757 -31.47 -4.96 11.67
N HIS A 758 -32.25 -3.98 11.22
CA HIS A 758 -33.25 -4.18 10.16
C HIS A 758 -32.62 -4.66 8.84
N ALA A 759 -31.51 -4.04 8.42
CA ALA A 759 -30.81 -4.40 7.18
C ALA A 759 -30.30 -5.86 7.19
N PHE A 760 -29.71 -6.31 8.30
CA PHE A 760 -29.22 -7.68 8.43
C PHE A 760 -30.33 -8.70 8.72
N ALA A 761 -31.35 -8.33 9.50
CA ALA A 761 -32.52 -9.16 9.77
C ALA A 761 -33.25 -9.54 8.47
N ALA A 762 -33.39 -8.60 7.53
CA ALA A 762 -33.99 -8.85 6.23
C ALA A 762 -33.24 -9.90 5.38
N LEU A 763 -31.97 -10.15 5.69
CA LEU A 763 -31.12 -11.14 5.02
C LEU A 763 -30.90 -12.42 5.82
N LYS A 764 -31.49 -12.55 7.03
CA LYS A 764 -31.23 -13.66 7.95
C LYS A 764 -31.39 -15.03 7.30
N GLN A 765 -32.44 -15.24 6.51
CA GLN A 765 -32.64 -16.53 5.85
C GLN A 765 -31.55 -16.83 4.81
N GLN A 766 -31.10 -15.83 4.04
CA GLN A 766 -30.02 -16.03 3.08
C GLN A 766 -28.69 -16.33 3.77
N TYR A 767 -28.42 -15.70 4.93
CA TYR A 767 -27.27 -16.07 5.76
C TYR A 767 -27.37 -17.52 6.24
N ASN A 768 -28.54 -17.94 6.75
CA ASN A 768 -28.76 -19.33 7.18
C ASN A 768 -28.59 -20.33 6.03
N ASP A 769 -29.15 -20.03 4.85
CA ASP A 769 -29.04 -20.86 3.64
C ASP A 769 -27.58 -20.98 3.16
N ALA A 770 -26.77 -19.93 3.35
CA ALA A 770 -25.33 -19.95 3.10
C ALA A 770 -24.51 -20.62 4.23
N GLY A 771 -25.17 -21.01 5.33
CA GLY A 771 -24.58 -21.69 6.48
C GLY A 771 -23.99 -20.77 7.54
N PHE A 772 -24.30 -19.47 7.52
CA PHE A 772 -23.87 -18.48 8.50
C PHE A 772 -24.91 -18.26 9.58
N GLU A 773 -24.44 -18.02 10.81
CA GLU A 773 -25.28 -17.50 11.89
C GLU A 773 -25.15 -15.97 12.02
N LEU A 774 -26.19 -15.30 12.51
CA LEU A 774 -26.14 -13.87 12.83
C LEU A 774 -26.30 -13.70 14.35
N LEU A 775 -25.36 -13.01 14.98
CA LEU A 775 -25.39 -12.69 16.40
C LEU A 775 -25.05 -11.21 16.61
N ALA A 776 -25.82 -10.52 17.43
CA ALA A 776 -25.57 -9.12 17.76
C ALA A 776 -25.24 -8.96 19.26
N ILE A 777 -24.16 -8.23 19.54
CA ILE A 777 -23.65 -7.92 20.86
C ILE A 777 -23.98 -6.46 21.16
N SER A 778 -24.70 -6.22 22.25
CA SER A 778 -25.12 -4.90 22.70
C SER A 778 -24.28 -4.39 23.85
N SER A 779 -24.08 -3.07 23.91
CA SER A 779 -23.59 -2.41 25.13
C SER A 779 -24.66 -2.28 26.22
N ASP A 780 -25.92 -2.58 25.93
CA ASP A 780 -27.02 -2.54 26.90
C ASP A 780 -27.05 -3.78 27.82
N ASP A 781 -27.70 -3.63 28.96
CA ASP A 781 -28.11 -4.74 29.82
C ASP A 781 -29.32 -5.51 29.25
N ALA A 782 -29.79 -6.53 29.98
CA ALA A 782 -30.93 -7.34 29.56
C ALA A 782 -32.23 -6.53 29.39
N GLU A 783 -32.42 -5.42 30.10
CA GLU A 783 -33.60 -4.58 29.97
C GLU A 783 -33.52 -3.73 28.68
N GLY A 784 -32.36 -3.15 28.39
CA GLY A 784 -32.14 -2.44 27.12
C GLY A 784 -32.25 -3.36 25.88
N LEU A 785 -31.89 -4.64 26.02
CA LEU A 785 -32.16 -5.63 24.97
C LEU A 785 -33.65 -5.82 24.71
N LYS A 786 -34.49 -5.87 25.75
CA LYS A 786 -35.95 -5.98 25.58
C LYS A 786 -36.49 -4.78 24.82
N ILE A 787 -36.05 -3.58 25.17
CA ILE A 787 -36.44 -2.35 24.46
C ILE A 787 -36.05 -2.43 22.98
N SER A 788 -34.84 -2.92 22.68
CA SER A 788 -34.38 -3.12 21.29
C SER A 788 -35.28 -4.10 20.51
N ILE A 789 -35.70 -5.19 21.15
CA ILE A 789 -36.62 -6.18 20.57
C ILE A 789 -38.01 -5.57 20.36
N GLU A 790 -38.54 -4.86 21.36
CA GLU A 790 -39.84 -4.19 21.28
C GLU A 790 -39.88 -3.08 20.22
N ASN A 791 -38.74 -2.40 19.99
CA ASN A 791 -38.61 -1.37 18.96
C ASN A 791 -38.58 -1.93 17.54
N TYR A 792 -38.23 -3.21 17.36
CA TYR A 792 -38.30 -3.87 16.06
C TYR A 792 -39.75 -4.15 15.67
N LYS A 793 -40.26 -3.46 14.63
CA LYS A 793 -41.69 -3.51 14.24
C LYS A 793 -42.03 -4.50 13.13
N ASP A 794 -41.05 -5.16 12.54
CA ASP A 794 -41.23 -6.07 11.38
C ASP A 794 -41.50 -7.53 11.79
N GLY A 795 -42.01 -7.76 13.00
CA GLY A 795 -42.28 -9.09 13.57
C GLY A 795 -41.28 -9.49 14.66
N PRO A 796 -41.13 -10.79 14.98
CA PRO A 796 -40.09 -11.24 15.91
C PRO A 796 -38.71 -10.96 15.32
N LEU A 797 -37.83 -10.30 16.10
CA LEU A 797 -36.45 -10.03 15.68
C LEU A 797 -35.73 -11.36 15.40
N PRO A 798 -35.29 -11.62 14.16
CA PRO A 798 -34.74 -12.92 13.79
C PRO A 798 -33.24 -13.05 14.09
N VAL A 799 -32.61 -11.98 14.58
CA VAL A 799 -31.20 -11.92 14.98
C VAL A 799 -31.12 -12.09 16.49
N LYS A 800 -30.25 -12.98 16.96
CA LYS A 800 -30.06 -13.20 18.40
C LYS A 800 -29.28 -12.04 19.01
N LEU A 801 -29.73 -11.55 20.17
CA LEU A 801 -29.07 -10.47 20.93
C LEU A 801 -28.39 -11.01 22.19
N VAL A 802 -27.21 -10.48 22.51
CA VAL A 802 -26.52 -10.70 23.79
C VAL A 802 -26.02 -9.39 24.38
N SER A 803 -25.88 -9.37 25.70
CA SER A 803 -25.60 -8.18 26.51
C SER A 803 -24.15 -8.15 27.01
N ASP A 804 -23.44 -7.06 26.73
CA ASP A 804 -22.10 -6.72 27.26
C ASP A 804 -22.11 -5.31 27.91
N PRO A 805 -22.76 -5.16 29.08
CA PRO A 805 -22.88 -3.86 29.74
C PRO A 805 -21.52 -3.35 30.28
N THR A 806 -20.54 -4.24 30.43
CA THR A 806 -19.18 -3.91 30.85
C THR A 806 -18.30 -3.39 29.70
N ASN A 807 -18.74 -3.57 28.45
CA ASN A 807 -17.97 -3.31 27.23
C ASN A 807 -16.63 -4.07 27.16
N GLU A 808 -16.47 -5.17 27.91
CA GLU A 808 -15.25 -5.97 27.89
C GLU A 808 -15.05 -6.64 26.53
N THR A 809 -16.14 -7.13 25.93
CA THR A 809 -16.12 -7.73 24.58
C THR A 809 -15.96 -6.64 23.52
N PHE A 810 -16.61 -5.48 23.67
CA PHE A 810 -16.38 -4.32 22.79
C PHE A 810 -14.90 -3.92 22.76
N LYS A 811 -14.25 -3.79 23.92
CA LYS A 811 -12.80 -3.50 24.03
C LYS A 811 -11.95 -4.59 23.40
N ALA A 812 -12.27 -5.86 23.68
CA ALA A 812 -11.57 -7.03 23.14
C ALA A 812 -11.57 -7.05 21.60
N TYR A 813 -12.69 -6.65 20.98
CA TYR A 813 -12.85 -6.57 19.53
C TYR A 813 -12.46 -5.22 18.92
N ARG A 814 -11.89 -4.30 19.73
CA ARG A 814 -11.53 -2.93 19.33
C ARG A 814 -12.72 -2.08 18.86
N CYS A 815 -13.94 -2.49 19.18
CA CYS A 815 -15.17 -1.73 19.01
C CYS A 815 -15.34 -0.72 20.16
N PHE A 816 -14.27 -0.05 20.57
CA PHE A 816 -14.28 0.86 21.70
C PHE A 816 -13.28 1.97 21.46
N ASP A 817 -13.67 3.19 21.84
CA ASP A 817 -12.78 4.34 21.88
C ASP A 817 -12.11 4.42 23.25
N ASP A 818 -10.81 4.14 23.30
CA ASP A 818 -10.04 4.18 24.54
C ASP A 818 -9.75 5.63 25.01
N PHE A 819 -9.83 6.61 24.12
CA PHE A 819 -9.57 8.02 24.46
C PHE A 819 -10.79 8.68 25.11
N GLU A 820 -11.99 8.26 24.71
CA GLU A 820 -13.26 8.86 25.18
C GLU A 820 -14.14 7.89 25.99
N ASN A 821 -13.68 6.65 26.17
CA ASN A 821 -14.34 5.62 26.95
C ASN A 821 -15.79 5.34 26.50
N GLN A 822 -15.99 5.19 25.19
CA GLN A 822 -17.31 4.92 24.59
C GLN A 822 -17.27 3.78 23.55
N PRO A 823 -18.35 3.01 23.40
CA PRO A 823 -18.42 1.92 22.43
C PRO A 823 -18.53 2.43 20.98
N LEU A 824 -17.99 1.65 20.05
CA LEU A 824 -18.03 1.87 18.60
C LEU A 824 -18.78 0.74 17.91
N HIS A 825 -19.30 1.00 16.72
CA HIS A 825 -19.94 -0.02 15.91
C HIS A 825 -18.90 -0.99 15.37
N GLY A 826 -19.33 -2.22 15.13
CA GLY A 826 -18.49 -3.24 14.54
C GLY A 826 -19.30 -4.28 13.77
N THR A 827 -18.74 -4.79 12.68
CA THR A 827 -19.28 -5.93 11.95
C THR A 827 -18.14 -6.87 11.64
N PHE A 828 -18.28 -8.16 11.94
CA PHE A 828 -17.22 -9.16 11.77
C PHE A 828 -17.75 -10.40 11.07
N VAL A 829 -16.91 -11.03 10.25
CA VAL A 829 -17.14 -12.38 9.72
C VAL A 829 -16.11 -13.30 10.38
N ILE A 830 -16.59 -14.31 11.11
CA ILE A 830 -15.77 -15.33 11.75
C ILE A 830 -16.05 -16.67 11.05
N ASP A 831 -15.00 -17.38 10.68
CA ASP A 831 -15.13 -18.68 10.03
C ASP A 831 -15.38 -19.83 11.03
N ALA A 832 -15.67 -21.02 10.50
CA ALA A 832 -15.94 -22.22 11.30
C ALA A 832 -14.77 -22.66 12.19
N THR A 833 -13.55 -22.18 11.93
CA THR A 833 -12.34 -22.44 12.74
C THR A 833 -12.10 -21.38 13.80
N GLY A 834 -12.95 -20.34 13.87
CA GLY A 834 -12.84 -19.25 14.83
C GLY A 834 -11.90 -18.13 14.41
N ASN A 835 -11.58 -17.99 13.12
CA ASN A 835 -10.73 -16.89 12.63
C ASN A 835 -11.56 -15.72 12.09
N VAL A 836 -11.14 -14.49 12.38
CA VAL A 836 -11.73 -13.25 11.84
C VAL A 836 -11.28 -13.07 10.40
N ARG A 837 -12.21 -13.23 9.46
CA ARG A 837 -11.95 -13.16 8.01
C ARG A 837 -12.23 -11.78 7.43
N TRP A 838 -13.10 -11.03 8.07
CA TRP A 838 -13.50 -9.69 7.65
C TRP A 838 -13.96 -8.90 8.88
N GLN A 839 -13.76 -7.58 8.87
CA GLN A 839 -14.26 -6.67 9.88
C GLN A 839 -14.45 -5.25 9.33
N ASP A 840 -15.38 -4.49 9.90
CA ASP A 840 -15.47 -3.04 9.78
C ASP A 840 -15.77 -2.47 11.17
N ILE A 841 -15.05 -1.42 11.56
CA ILE A 841 -15.15 -0.80 12.88
C ILE A 841 -15.19 0.71 12.67
N GLY A 842 -16.17 1.38 13.27
CA GLY A 842 -16.34 2.80 13.05
C GLY A 842 -17.34 3.47 13.99
N PHE A 843 -17.37 4.80 13.92
CA PHE A 843 -18.39 5.59 14.58
C PHE A 843 -19.76 5.45 13.90
N GLU A 844 -19.79 5.06 12.62
CA GLU A 844 -21.00 4.66 11.89
C GLU A 844 -21.06 3.12 11.74
N PRO A 845 -22.25 2.50 11.81
CA PRO A 845 -22.40 1.08 11.54
C PRO A 845 -22.25 0.76 10.05
N PHE A 846 -21.69 -0.41 9.76
CA PHE A 846 -21.64 -0.93 8.40
C PHE A 846 -23.02 -1.45 7.98
N MET A 847 -23.61 -0.86 6.94
CA MET A 847 -25.01 -1.09 6.56
C MET A 847 -25.23 -2.12 5.45
N ASP A 848 -24.21 -2.43 4.65
CA ASP A 848 -24.36 -3.27 3.45
C ASP A 848 -24.29 -4.77 3.79
N GLY A 849 -25.35 -5.30 4.40
CA GLY A 849 -25.45 -6.71 4.76
C GLY A 849 -25.40 -7.66 3.56
N LYS A 850 -25.73 -7.20 2.34
CA LYS A 850 -25.63 -8.02 1.13
C LYS A 850 -24.17 -8.18 0.71
N PHE A 851 -23.40 -7.09 0.73
CA PHE A 851 -21.97 -7.14 0.50
C PHE A 851 -21.27 -8.11 1.48
N VAL A 852 -21.60 -8.03 2.78
CA VAL A 852 -21.00 -8.91 3.79
C VAL A 852 -21.29 -10.39 3.49
N LEU A 853 -22.52 -10.74 3.07
CA LEU A 853 -22.87 -12.10 2.69
C LEU A 853 -22.07 -12.57 1.46
N GLU A 854 -22.03 -11.75 0.40
CA GLU A 854 -21.31 -12.07 -0.84
C GLU A 854 -19.80 -12.27 -0.57
N GLU A 855 -19.22 -11.39 0.23
CA GLU A 855 -17.79 -11.43 0.57
C GLU A 855 -17.46 -12.58 1.54
N ALA A 856 -18.30 -12.84 2.53
CA ALA A 856 -18.14 -13.98 3.44
C ALA A 856 -18.22 -15.31 2.67
N CYS A 857 -19.15 -15.43 1.72
CA CYS A 857 -19.22 -16.60 0.85
C CYS A 857 -17.95 -16.75 0.01
N ARG A 858 -17.46 -15.66 -0.60
CA ARG A 858 -16.20 -15.69 -1.37
C ARG A 858 -15.02 -16.12 -0.53
N LEU A 859 -14.84 -15.54 0.66
CA LEU A 859 -13.70 -15.84 1.55
C LEU A 859 -13.67 -17.29 2.04
N LEU A 860 -14.84 -17.93 2.09
CA LEU A 860 -15.00 -19.31 2.58
C LEU A 860 -15.29 -20.33 1.47
N GLY A 861 -15.18 -19.93 0.19
CA GLY A 861 -15.43 -20.82 -0.95
C GLY A 861 -16.88 -21.35 -1.01
N LYS A 862 -17.85 -20.59 -0.50
CA LYS A 862 -19.28 -20.93 -0.46
C LYS A 862 -20.04 -20.22 -1.59
N THR A 863 -21.20 -20.78 -1.95
CA THR A 863 -22.12 -20.18 -2.93
C THR A 863 -23.08 -19.21 -2.25
N VAL A 864 -23.35 -18.07 -2.89
CA VAL A 864 -24.38 -17.13 -2.44
C VAL A 864 -25.76 -17.65 -2.87
N PRO A 865 -26.73 -17.80 -1.96
CA PRO A 865 -28.11 -18.17 -2.32
C PRO A 865 -28.77 -17.08 -3.19
N GLU A 866 -29.35 -17.45 -4.33
CA GLU A 866 -29.98 -16.46 -5.25
C GLU A 866 -31.31 -15.89 -4.72
N LYS A 867 -32.00 -16.62 -3.85
CA LYS A 867 -33.27 -16.24 -3.19
C LYS A 867 -33.35 -16.86 -1.79
N PRO A 868 -34.09 -16.25 -0.83
CA PRO A 868 -34.37 -16.89 0.45
C PRO A 868 -35.15 -18.18 0.22
N SER A 869 -34.72 -19.27 0.84
CA SER A 869 -35.56 -20.47 0.93
C SER A 869 -36.83 -20.14 1.72
N THR A 870 -37.98 -20.69 1.32
CA THR A 870 -39.21 -20.58 2.11
C THR A 870 -38.98 -21.27 3.45
N PRO A 871 -39.23 -20.62 4.60
CA PRO A 871 -39.05 -21.26 5.89
C PRO A 871 -39.97 -22.49 5.97
N GLU A 872 -39.36 -23.67 6.16
CA GLU A 872 -40.10 -24.90 6.39
C GLU A 872 -40.83 -24.77 7.74
N PRO A 873 -42.16 -24.92 7.82
CA PRO A 873 -42.87 -24.82 9.08
C PRO A 873 -42.36 -25.93 10.00
N ALA A 874 -41.85 -25.54 11.16
CA ALA A 874 -41.35 -26.46 12.18
C ALA A 874 -42.41 -27.54 12.44
N ALA A 875 -42.11 -28.78 12.04
CA ALA A 875 -42.96 -29.92 12.32
C ALA A 875 -43.06 -30.10 13.83
N ALA A 876 -44.21 -29.75 14.40
CA ALA A 876 -44.57 -30.09 15.76
C ALA A 876 -44.57 -31.62 15.88
N THR A 877 -43.50 -32.18 16.43
CA THR A 877 -43.44 -33.58 16.81
C THR A 877 -44.23 -33.75 18.10
N THR A 878 -45.51 -34.07 17.98
CA THR A 878 -46.31 -34.62 19.08
C THR A 878 -45.79 -36.02 19.39
N SER A 879 -44.95 -36.16 20.42
CA SER A 879 -44.58 -37.45 20.99
C SER A 879 -45.66 -37.90 21.99
N THR A 880 -46.55 -38.77 21.54
CA THR A 880 -47.33 -39.66 22.42
C THR A 880 -46.82 -41.08 22.21
N GLU A 881 -46.03 -41.59 23.16
CA GLU A 881 -46.24 -42.94 23.72
C GLU A 881 -45.29 -43.21 24.91
N LYS A 882 -45.85 -43.90 25.89
CA LYS A 882 -45.31 -44.24 27.23
C LYS A 882 -44.48 -45.54 27.18
N PRO A 883 -43.76 -45.90 28.27
CA PRO A 883 -42.59 -46.78 28.25
C PRO A 883 -42.91 -48.27 28.52
N ALA A 884 -42.00 -49.15 28.11
CA ALA A 884 -41.88 -50.51 28.64
C ALA A 884 -40.40 -50.96 28.74
N GLU A 885 -40.00 -51.13 30.00
CA GLU A 885 -39.11 -52.11 30.63
C GLU A 885 -37.86 -52.72 29.94
N THR A 886 -36.78 -52.59 30.70
CA THR A 886 -35.50 -53.31 30.74
C THR A 886 -35.60 -54.83 30.79
N THR A 887 -34.67 -55.53 30.11
CA THR A 887 -33.95 -56.69 30.68
C THR A 887 -32.52 -56.80 30.09
N ALA A 888 -31.60 -57.23 30.95
CA ALA A 888 -30.16 -57.29 30.76
C ALA A 888 -29.67 -58.63 30.19
N ALA A 889 -28.50 -58.63 29.52
CA ALA A 889 -27.49 -59.70 29.60
C ALA A 889 -26.16 -59.29 28.94
N THR A 890 -25.08 -59.25 29.73
CA THR A 890 -23.66 -59.34 29.33
C THR A 890 -23.28 -60.85 29.21
N PRO A 891 -22.15 -61.28 28.57
CA PRO A 891 -20.75 -61.04 29.02
C PRO A 891 -19.77 -60.69 27.85
N MET A 892 -18.68 -59.91 28.04
CA MET A 892 -17.31 -60.31 28.51
C MET A 892 -16.79 -61.60 27.82
N GLU A 893 -15.58 -61.77 27.28
CA GLU A 893 -14.22 -61.20 27.45
C GLU A 893 -13.36 -61.94 26.38
N THR A 894 -12.33 -61.42 25.68
CA THR A 894 -10.90 -61.58 26.03
C THR A 894 -9.97 -61.14 24.87
N THR A 895 -9.01 -60.27 25.21
CA THR A 895 -7.56 -60.21 24.88
C THR A 895 -6.99 -60.54 23.49
N ALA A 896 -6.22 -59.60 22.91
CA ALA A 896 -4.76 -59.77 22.68
C ALA A 896 -4.07 -58.46 22.24
N THR A 897 -2.92 -58.20 22.86
CA THR A 897 -1.99 -57.06 22.80
C THR A 897 -0.92 -57.21 21.71
N SER A 898 -0.46 -56.09 21.10
CA SER A 898 0.96 -55.68 20.88
C SER A 898 1.21 -54.77 19.63
N VAL A 899 1.26 -53.44 19.85
CA VAL A 899 2.38 -52.45 19.68
C VAL A 899 3.60 -52.86 18.79
N PRO A 900 4.39 -51.95 18.14
CA PRO A 900 4.13 -50.65 17.45
C PRO A 900 4.94 -50.45 16.12
N ALA A 901 4.69 -49.34 15.39
CA ALA A 901 5.75 -48.41 14.94
C ALA A 901 5.15 -47.09 14.41
N ALA A 902 5.85 -45.99 14.70
CA ALA A 902 5.46 -44.60 14.58
C ALA A 902 5.41 -44.02 13.15
N ASN A 903 4.55 -43.02 12.95
CA ASN A 903 4.98 -41.63 12.74
C ASN A 903 3.94 -40.67 13.33
#